data_AF-A0A4P7RGA8-F1
#
_entry.id   AF-A0A4P7RGA8-F1
#
_cell.length_a   1.000
_cell.length_b   1.000
_cell.length_c   1.000
_cell.angle_alpha   90.00
_cell.angle_beta   90.00
_cell.angle_gamma   90.00
#
_symmetry.space_group_name_H-M   'P 1'
#
loop_
_entity.id
_entity.type
_entity.pdbx_description
1 polymer ?
#
loop_
_entity_poly.entity_id
_entity_poly.type
_entity_poly.pdbx_seq_one_letter_code
_entity_poly.pdbx_strand_id
1 'polypeptide(L)'
;MPRPRIDDPHSAPRDELDEIPEALLLVDASLVITYANPAAAQLLGTTRDHLLGRELEAWFNETARAEFLAKCSLPGWSGVVEDFSYALQKWLSYKVNPGSGGYAIWALDVTTDRLGNGRSEWTDELAQTMLDAVPAGTVVLDTNGTIVLVNQQWDQFWGSWPGGSRYVPGENYFDMWRTAAESGNKEAAVVLTGLQGLAASDSAMHTFDFRWSSLENNYWYRMRAALLADGNGLYITHTDITALTAELGEASRQDPLTGLASRDEIETLLRVELQRRTTNNEVSVLLVDIDGFKEFNDALGPIQGDELLRLVAHRIEASTRPSDALGRLNGDEFVVIARGCQSIAARALAAGFVSVLEPSFELGTRQLTITASVGVATSDAENTDPVQLIHDATTAMHAAKSLGRSSHQVFSTDLRDNNRTRLEILERLRGVAMAEHELEMLYQPIVEISSGIVVGAEALIRWNHPDLGLLMPDTFIPLAEDAGLIIPLSNWILNEVGRTIAAWQHRGIAAQIGINVSPLHFAAGTLATDVIDVIDSLGIEPGRVVLELAESKSLHNVDAVQYQLLDVRRHGVLVAIDDFGSGFSSLERLATLPVDILKIDKSLTQHLDSKNLQRRRAISALCKAVVDVSHDLGKDTVVEGIETPEQMASCADMEVTFGQGHLLGRPMTAVQLESVLCRDGAHSASA
;
A
#
# COMPACT_ATOMS: atom_id res chain seq x y z
N MET A 1 51.01 40.85 -34.13
CA MET A 1 49.78 41.67 -34.23
C MET A 1 49.88 42.59 -35.44
N PRO A 2 48.99 42.47 -36.44
CA PRO A 2 48.98 43.35 -37.62
C PRO A 2 48.76 44.82 -37.21
N ARG A 3 49.22 45.76 -38.06
CA ARG A 3 48.93 47.20 -37.89
C ARG A 3 47.44 47.43 -38.15
N PRO A 4 46.75 48.24 -37.33
CA PRO A 4 45.33 48.54 -37.59
C PRO A 4 45.19 49.15 -38.99
N ARG A 5 44.22 48.64 -39.75
CA ARG A 5 43.94 49.07 -41.15
C ARG A 5 43.24 50.43 -41.21
N ILE A 6 42.65 50.86 -40.09
CA ILE A 6 41.85 52.07 -39.91
C ILE A 6 42.37 52.77 -38.65
N ASP A 7 42.63 54.08 -38.75
CA ASP A 7 43.22 54.88 -37.66
C ASP A 7 42.24 55.12 -36.50
N ASP A 8 40.95 55.32 -36.77
CA ASP A 8 39.89 55.38 -35.75
C ASP A 8 38.66 54.55 -36.14
N PRO A 9 38.59 53.27 -35.71
CA PRO A 9 37.48 52.37 -36.00
C PRO A 9 36.11 52.86 -35.52
N HIS A 10 36.03 53.75 -34.52
CA HIS A 10 34.75 54.29 -34.05
C HIS A 10 34.09 55.25 -35.05
N SER A 11 34.88 55.82 -35.96
CA SER A 11 34.44 56.77 -36.98
C SER A 11 34.22 56.14 -38.36
N ALA A 12 34.57 54.87 -38.53
CA ALA A 12 34.51 54.18 -39.81
C ALA A 12 33.10 53.61 -40.11
N PRO A 13 32.70 53.51 -41.40
CA PRO A 13 31.47 52.84 -41.79
C PRO A 13 31.47 51.37 -41.34
N ARG A 14 30.32 50.88 -40.84
CA ARG A 14 30.19 49.49 -40.36
C ARG A 14 30.52 48.44 -41.42
N ASP A 15 30.16 48.72 -42.67
CA ASP A 15 30.44 47.81 -43.79
C ASP A 15 31.96 47.61 -43.98
N GLU A 16 32.78 48.65 -43.76
CA GLU A 16 34.24 48.54 -43.83
C GLU A 16 34.83 47.76 -42.64
N LEU A 17 34.21 47.87 -41.46
CA LEU A 17 34.63 47.14 -40.26
C LEU A 17 34.28 45.65 -40.33
N ASP A 18 33.20 45.29 -41.03
CA ASP A 18 32.77 43.91 -41.24
C ASP A 18 33.66 43.13 -42.21
N GLU A 19 34.32 43.82 -43.14
CA GLU A 19 35.30 43.22 -44.06
C GLU A 19 36.67 42.94 -43.40
N ILE A 20 36.88 43.39 -42.16
CA ILE A 20 38.12 43.15 -41.42
C ILE A 20 38.17 41.66 -40.99
N PRO A 21 39.21 40.90 -41.39
CA PRO A 21 39.30 39.47 -41.07
C PRO A 21 39.71 39.22 -39.61
N GLU A 22 40.36 40.18 -38.95
CA GLU A 22 40.68 40.10 -37.54
C GLU A 22 39.45 40.35 -36.66
N ALA A 23 39.32 39.61 -35.56
CA ALA A 23 38.25 39.82 -34.58
C ALA A 23 38.37 41.21 -33.95
N LEU A 24 37.39 42.07 -34.20
CA LEU A 24 37.32 43.46 -33.74
C LEU A 24 36.05 43.72 -32.94
N LEU A 25 36.23 44.32 -31.76
CA LEU A 25 35.18 44.78 -30.88
C LEU A 25 35.37 46.28 -30.62
N LEU A 26 34.29 47.05 -30.71
CA LEU A 26 34.27 48.43 -30.22
C LEU A 26 33.47 48.46 -28.94
N VAL A 27 34.03 49.15 -27.93
CA VAL A 27 33.40 49.36 -26.65
C VAL A 27 33.35 50.84 -26.32
N ASP A 28 32.33 51.27 -25.58
CA ASP A 28 32.25 52.63 -25.07
C ASP A 28 33.20 52.87 -23.88
N ALA A 29 33.15 54.08 -23.31
CA ALA A 29 33.95 54.45 -22.13
C ALA A 29 33.61 53.62 -20.87
N SER A 30 32.45 52.96 -20.84
CA SER A 30 32.00 52.04 -19.80
C SER A 30 32.30 50.57 -20.13
N LEU A 31 33.06 50.30 -21.20
CA LEU A 31 33.42 48.97 -21.68
C LEU A 31 32.22 48.10 -22.10
N VAL A 32 31.12 48.74 -22.48
CA VAL A 32 29.97 48.08 -23.10
C VAL A 32 30.22 47.93 -24.59
N ILE A 33 30.01 46.74 -25.12
CA ILE A 33 30.23 46.43 -26.54
C ILE A 33 29.18 47.16 -27.38
N THR A 34 29.64 48.16 -28.14
CA THR A 34 28.82 48.93 -29.07
C THR A 34 28.89 48.38 -30.49
N TYR A 35 29.91 47.56 -30.79
CA TYR A 35 30.08 46.90 -32.08
C TYR A 35 30.91 45.62 -31.98
N ALA A 36 30.56 44.62 -32.78
CA ALA A 36 31.35 43.40 -32.98
C ALA A 36 31.27 42.98 -34.46
N ASN A 37 32.43 42.77 -35.09
CA ASN A 37 32.49 42.29 -36.47
C ASN A 37 32.24 40.75 -36.53
N PRO A 38 32.08 40.12 -37.72
CA PRO A 38 31.77 38.69 -37.81
C PRO A 38 32.90 37.81 -37.29
N ALA A 39 34.17 38.22 -37.48
CA ALA A 39 35.31 37.50 -36.96
C ALA A 39 35.32 37.45 -35.41
N ALA A 40 34.90 38.52 -34.74
CA ALA A 40 34.74 38.54 -33.28
C ALA A 40 33.62 37.60 -32.82
N ALA A 41 32.46 37.63 -33.47
CA ALA A 41 31.35 36.73 -33.18
C ALA A 41 31.78 35.25 -33.33
N GLN A 42 32.51 34.93 -34.40
CA GLN A 42 33.03 33.59 -34.66
C GLN A 42 34.07 33.15 -33.62
N LEU A 43 35.04 34.01 -33.29
CA LEU A 43 36.07 33.70 -32.28
C LEU A 43 35.45 33.38 -30.92
N LEU A 44 34.38 34.08 -30.57
CA LEU A 44 33.68 33.97 -29.29
C LEU A 44 32.57 32.90 -29.29
N GLY A 45 32.35 32.22 -30.41
CA GLY A 45 31.35 31.16 -30.54
C GLY A 45 29.91 31.63 -30.30
N THR A 46 29.59 32.89 -30.63
CA THR A 46 28.27 33.49 -30.39
C THR A 46 27.83 34.40 -31.56
N THR A 47 26.60 34.90 -31.52
CA THR A 47 26.07 35.83 -32.52
C THR A 47 26.32 37.28 -32.13
N ARG A 48 26.46 38.19 -33.11
CA ARG A 48 26.67 39.63 -32.86
C ARG A 48 25.59 40.24 -31.94
N ASP A 49 24.32 39.89 -32.12
CA ASP A 49 23.21 40.42 -31.31
C ASP A 49 23.34 40.06 -29.82
N HIS A 50 23.98 38.93 -29.50
CA HIS A 50 24.24 38.53 -28.12
C HIS A 50 25.44 39.25 -27.51
N LEU A 51 26.30 39.87 -28.34
CA LEU A 51 27.46 40.64 -27.90
C LEU A 51 27.12 42.09 -27.63
N LEU A 52 26.28 42.69 -28.47
CA LEU A 52 25.94 44.11 -28.38
C LEU A 52 25.23 44.44 -27.06
N GLY A 53 25.65 45.54 -26.43
CA GLY A 53 25.09 46.03 -25.17
C GLY A 53 25.52 45.26 -23.93
N ARG A 54 26.39 44.24 -24.06
CA ARG A 54 26.99 43.55 -22.92
C ARG A 54 28.31 44.19 -22.52
N GLU A 55 28.59 44.17 -21.23
CA GLU A 55 29.91 44.51 -20.73
C GLU A 55 30.91 43.43 -21.14
N LEU A 56 32.15 43.84 -21.42
CA LEU A 56 33.26 42.98 -21.84
C LEU A 56 33.70 41.93 -20.77
N GLU A 57 32.97 41.83 -19.67
CA GLU A 57 33.36 41.14 -18.43
C GLU A 57 33.42 39.61 -18.55
N ALA A 58 32.73 39.02 -19.54
CA ALA A 58 32.66 37.57 -19.69
C ALA A 58 33.96 36.91 -20.21
N TRP A 59 34.97 37.69 -20.59
CA TRP A 59 36.14 37.20 -21.34
C TRP A 59 37.47 37.26 -20.60
N PHE A 60 37.46 37.84 -19.40
CA PHE A 60 38.62 37.93 -18.53
C PHE A 60 38.35 37.14 -17.25
N ASN A 61 39.38 36.53 -16.68
CA ASN A 61 39.32 36.16 -15.26
C ASN A 61 39.37 37.43 -14.37
N GLU A 62 38.93 37.35 -13.11
CA GLU A 62 38.83 38.50 -12.19
C GLU A 62 40.15 39.28 -12.06
N THR A 63 41.28 38.59 -12.06
CA THR A 63 42.62 39.19 -11.91
C THR A 63 43.04 39.95 -13.16
N ALA A 64 42.88 39.35 -14.34
CA ALA A 64 43.17 39.96 -15.63
C ALA A 64 42.18 41.12 -15.93
N ARG A 65 40.93 41.00 -15.49
CA ARG A 65 39.91 42.06 -15.54
C ARG A 65 40.35 43.28 -14.75
N ALA A 66 40.77 43.11 -13.50
CA ALA A 66 41.21 44.22 -12.65
C ALA A 66 42.43 44.95 -13.25
N GLU A 67 43.40 44.21 -13.80
CA GLU A 67 44.54 44.80 -14.51
C GLU A 67 44.14 45.50 -15.81
N PHE A 68 43.22 44.92 -16.58
CA PHE A 68 42.70 45.49 -17.81
C PHE A 68 41.98 46.82 -17.55
N LEU A 69 41.07 46.85 -16.57
CA LEU A 69 40.35 48.05 -16.12
C LEU A 69 41.31 49.14 -15.62
N ALA A 70 42.30 48.77 -14.82
CA ALA A 70 43.30 49.71 -14.30
C ALA A 70 44.13 50.36 -15.43
N LYS A 71 44.48 49.60 -16.48
CA LYS A 71 45.25 50.10 -17.63
C LYS A 71 44.39 50.95 -18.57
N CYS A 72 43.14 50.57 -18.80
CA CYS A 72 42.17 51.36 -19.60
C CYS A 72 41.69 52.63 -18.88
N SER A 73 41.93 52.77 -17.58
CA SER A 73 41.63 54.02 -16.84
C SER A 73 42.64 55.15 -17.14
N LEU A 74 43.75 54.85 -17.82
CA LEU A 74 44.78 55.82 -18.19
C LEU A 74 44.43 56.50 -19.53
N PRO A 75 44.37 57.85 -19.59
CA PRO A 75 44.01 58.55 -20.82
C PRO A 75 44.95 58.22 -21.98
N GLY A 76 44.40 57.69 -23.07
CA GLY A 76 45.14 57.42 -24.31
C GLY A 76 46.00 56.13 -24.30
N TRP A 77 45.76 55.22 -23.36
CA TRP A 77 46.53 53.97 -23.31
C TRP A 77 46.23 53.04 -24.48
N SER A 78 47.29 52.51 -25.10
CA SER A 78 47.27 51.46 -26.13
C SER A 78 48.22 50.35 -25.72
N GLY A 79 47.80 49.09 -25.78
CA GLY A 79 48.63 47.97 -25.35
C GLY A 79 48.07 46.60 -25.71
N VAL A 80 48.83 45.55 -25.38
CA VAL A 80 48.44 44.14 -25.57
C VAL A 80 48.27 43.48 -24.20
N VAL A 81 47.18 42.73 -24.03
CA VAL A 81 46.86 41.94 -22.83
C VAL A 81 46.59 40.52 -23.26
N GLU A 82 47.19 39.54 -22.58
CA GLU A 82 46.96 38.12 -22.84
C GLU A 82 46.33 37.45 -21.61
N ASP A 83 45.32 36.63 -21.82
CA ASP A 83 44.66 35.87 -20.76
C ASP A 83 44.18 34.50 -21.25
N PHE A 84 44.00 33.54 -20.34
CA PHE A 84 43.35 32.27 -20.63
C PHE A 84 41.86 32.37 -20.33
N SER A 85 41.04 32.23 -21.38
CA SER A 85 39.59 32.16 -21.23
C SER A 85 39.18 30.75 -20.83
N TYR A 86 38.75 30.56 -19.57
CA TYR A 86 38.20 29.29 -19.10
C TYR A 86 36.87 28.94 -19.78
N ALA A 87 36.09 29.94 -20.20
CA ALA A 87 34.85 29.72 -20.93
C ALA A 87 35.10 29.16 -22.35
N LEU A 88 36.15 29.64 -23.02
CA LEU A 88 36.49 29.23 -24.38
C LEU A 88 37.58 28.15 -24.44
N GLN A 89 38.20 27.83 -23.29
CA GLN A 89 39.37 26.94 -23.16
C GLN A 89 40.53 27.33 -24.09
N LYS A 90 40.79 28.63 -24.22
CA LYS A 90 41.75 29.21 -25.17
C LYS A 90 42.58 30.33 -24.55
N TRP A 91 43.84 30.45 -24.97
CA TRP A 91 44.66 31.64 -24.71
C TRP A 91 44.32 32.72 -25.74
N LEU A 92 43.91 33.89 -25.27
CA LEU A 92 43.52 35.02 -26.12
C LEU A 92 44.46 36.21 -25.89
N SER A 93 44.87 36.85 -26.99
CA SER A 93 45.68 38.07 -27.00
C SER A 93 44.82 39.23 -27.50
N TYR A 94 44.67 40.26 -26.68
CA TYR A 94 43.83 41.43 -26.92
C TYR A 94 44.69 42.66 -27.11
N LYS A 95 44.61 43.31 -28.27
CA LYS A 95 45.24 44.62 -28.52
C LYS A 95 44.18 45.71 -28.41
N VAL A 96 44.41 46.68 -27.52
CA VAL A 96 43.47 47.77 -27.23
C VAL A 96 44.05 49.08 -27.74
N ASN A 97 43.26 49.84 -28.51
CA ASN A 97 43.57 51.22 -28.90
C ASN A 97 42.42 52.16 -28.50
N PRO A 98 42.71 53.40 -28.05
CA PRO A 98 41.68 54.39 -27.81
C PRO A 98 41.14 54.96 -29.13
N GLY A 99 39.85 55.26 -29.19
CA GLY A 99 39.20 55.90 -30.34
C GLY A 99 38.16 56.93 -29.91
N SER A 100 37.52 57.60 -30.87
CA SER A 100 36.60 58.72 -30.59
C SER A 100 35.38 58.34 -29.74
N GLY A 101 34.98 57.07 -29.74
CA GLY A 101 33.81 56.54 -29.01
C GLY A 101 34.13 55.63 -27.82
N GLY A 102 35.40 55.45 -27.45
CA GLY A 102 35.82 54.51 -26.40
C GLY A 102 37.07 53.74 -26.81
N TYR A 103 37.02 52.40 -26.82
CA TYR A 103 38.17 51.55 -27.18
C TYR A 103 37.86 50.63 -28.36
N ALA A 104 38.86 50.40 -29.20
CA ALA A 104 38.87 49.37 -30.23
C ALA A 104 39.77 48.21 -29.77
N ILE A 105 39.21 47.00 -29.76
CA ILE A 105 39.85 45.81 -29.20
C ILE A 105 39.95 44.75 -30.30
N TRP A 106 41.18 44.38 -30.66
CA TRP A 106 41.46 43.27 -31.54
C TRP A 106 41.80 42.02 -30.73
N ALA A 107 41.11 40.91 -30.98
CA ALA A 107 41.33 39.64 -30.29
C ALA A 107 41.97 38.60 -31.22
N LEU A 108 42.88 37.79 -30.68
CA LEU A 108 43.54 36.71 -31.40
C LEU A 108 43.68 35.45 -30.53
N ASP A 109 43.35 34.28 -31.09
CA ASP A 109 43.63 32.98 -30.47
C ASP A 109 45.13 32.66 -30.61
N VAL A 110 45.83 32.57 -29.47
CA VAL A 110 47.26 32.24 -29.39
C VAL A 110 47.49 30.91 -28.66
N THR A 111 46.45 30.06 -28.55
CA THR A 111 46.50 28.80 -27.80
C THR A 111 47.59 27.86 -28.31
N THR A 112 47.71 27.70 -29.63
CA THR A 112 48.75 26.89 -30.28
C THR A 112 50.16 27.42 -30.01
N ASP A 113 50.34 28.74 -30.03
CA ASP A 113 51.65 29.36 -29.77
C ASP A 113 52.05 29.26 -28.30
N ARG A 114 51.09 29.39 -27.37
CA ARG A 114 51.28 29.27 -25.91
C ARG A 114 51.55 27.83 -25.45
N LEU A 115 50.88 26.86 -26.07
CA LEU A 115 51.03 25.45 -25.72
C LEU A 115 52.26 24.80 -26.36
N GLY A 116 52.85 25.42 -27.39
CA GLY A 116 54.06 24.94 -28.07
C GLY A 116 53.84 23.65 -28.88
N ASN A 117 54.61 23.49 -29.97
CA ASN A 117 54.58 22.32 -30.85
C ASN A 117 55.12 21.01 -30.23
N GLY A 118 55.22 20.89 -28.90
CA GLY A 118 55.85 19.76 -28.21
C GLY A 118 54.91 18.61 -27.80
N ARG A 119 53.63 18.65 -28.17
CA ARG A 119 52.58 17.80 -27.58
C ARG A 119 52.26 16.51 -28.36
N SER A 120 53.28 15.84 -28.91
CA SER A 120 53.06 14.59 -29.65
C SER A 120 53.64 13.32 -29.01
N GLU A 121 54.32 13.40 -27.87
CA GLU A 121 54.83 12.21 -27.19
C GLU A 121 54.63 12.33 -25.67
N TRP A 122 53.58 11.69 -25.14
CA TRP A 122 53.55 11.34 -23.72
C TRP A 122 54.58 10.22 -23.53
N THR A 123 55.55 10.37 -22.63
CA THR A 123 56.51 9.30 -22.33
C THR A 123 55.80 8.14 -21.62
N ASP A 124 56.22 6.90 -21.91
CA ASP A 124 55.69 5.68 -21.27
C ASP A 124 55.69 5.79 -19.72
N GLU A 125 56.67 6.50 -19.14
CA GLU A 125 56.77 6.75 -17.69
C GLU A 125 55.61 7.57 -17.11
N LEU A 126 55.10 8.57 -17.85
CA LEU A 126 54.02 9.43 -17.36
C LEU A 126 52.68 8.71 -17.43
N ALA A 127 52.44 7.93 -18.50
CA ALA A 127 51.28 7.06 -18.62
C ALA A 127 51.24 6.01 -17.51
N GLN A 128 52.40 5.39 -17.22
CA GLN A 128 52.53 4.43 -16.12
C GLN A 128 52.24 5.08 -14.76
N THR A 129 52.78 6.27 -14.51
CA THR A 129 52.55 7.02 -13.25
C THR A 129 51.08 7.36 -13.04
N MET A 130 50.36 7.75 -14.12
CA MET A 130 48.93 8.04 -14.05
C MET A 130 48.10 6.77 -13.78
N LEU A 131 48.47 5.65 -14.39
CA LEU A 131 47.81 4.35 -14.16
C LEU A 131 48.04 3.84 -12.74
N ASP A 132 49.24 4.03 -12.18
CA ASP A 132 49.60 3.61 -10.82
C ASP A 132 48.90 4.42 -9.72
N ALA A 133 48.45 5.65 -10.04
CA ALA A 133 47.66 6.47 -9.12
C ALA A 133 46.22 5.95 -8.92
N VAL A 134 45.74 5.04 -9.78
CA VAL A 134 44.40 4.45 -9.68
C VAL A 134 44.39 3.37 -8.59
N PRO A 135 43.55 3.49 -7.54
CA PRO A 135 43.50 2.54 -6.42
C PRO A 135 42.67 1.28 -6.77
N ALA A 136 42.83 0.76 -7.98
CA ALA A 136 42.13 -0.42 -8.49
C ALA A 136 43.03 -1.15 -9.50
N GLY A 137 42.91 -2.47 -9.58
CA GLY A 137 43.64 -3.28 -10.57
C GLY A 137 43.23 -2.86 -11.98
N THR A 138 44.13 -2.22 -12.71
CA THR A 138 43.81 -1.56 -13.98
C THR A 138 44.55 -2.21 -15.13
N VAL A 139 43.83 -2.46 -16.21
CA VAL A 139 44.37 -2.98 -17.47
C VAL A 139 43.87 -2.17 -18.65
N VAL A 140 44.76 -1.92 -19.61
CA VAL A 140 44.45 -1.31 -20.89
C VAL A 140 44.66 -2.34 -21.98
N LEU A 141 43.65 -2.51 -22.83
CA LEU A 141 43.64 -3.47 -23.93
C LEU A 141 43.65 -2.77 -25.28
N ASP A 142 44.23 -3.39 -26.29
CA ASP A 142 44.03 -3.00 -27.69
C ASP A 142 42.65 -3.46 -28.22
N THR A 143 42.33 -3.12 -29.47
CA THR A 143 41.07 -3.51 -30.14
C THR A 143 40.87 -5.03 -30.26
N ASN A 144 41.93 -5.83 -30.13
CA ASN A 144 41.87 -7.29 -30.19
C ASN A 144 41.76 -7.93 -28.79
N GLY A 145 41.75 -7.13 -27.72
CA GLY A 145 41.74 -7.59 -26.34
C GLY A 145 43.11 -7.98 -25.80
N THR A 146 44.21 -7.61 -26.49
CA THR A 146 45.58 -7.82 -26.03
C THR A 146 45.92 -6.81 -24.95
N ILE A 147 46.50 -7.28 -23.85
CA ILE A 147 46.95 -6.43 -22.75
C ILE A 147 48.13 -5.56 -23.24
N VAL A 148 47.94 -4.24 -23.23
CA VAL A 148 48.96 -3.27 -23.63
C VAL A 148 49.67 -2.73 -22.40
N LEU A 149 48.90 -2.33 -21.38
CA LEU A 149 49.42 -1.71 -20.15
C LEU A 149 48.66 -2.22 -18.92
N VAL A 150 49.35 -2.30 -17.80
CA VAL A 150 48.80 -2.64 -16.49
C VAL A 150 49.41 -1.75 -15.42
N ASN A 151 48.68 -1.50 -14.34
CA ASN A 151 49.20 -0.74 -13.20
C ASN A 151 49.75 -1.64 -12.10
N GLN A 152 50.43 -1.07 -11.10
CA GLN A 152 50.98 -1.81 -9.96
C GLN A 152 49.90 -2.58 -9.17
N GLN A 153 48.66 -2.07 -9.11
CA GLN A 153 47.54 -2.73 -8.44
C GLN A 153 47.05 -3.98 -9.17
N TRP A 154 47.33 -4.10 -10.47
CA TRP A 154 47.03 -5.29 -11.28
C TRP A 154 47.73 -6.52 -10.74
N ASP A 155 49.01 -6.39 -10.36
CA ASP A 155 49.78 -7.50 -9.81
C ASP A 155 49.25 -7.94 -8.44
N GLN A 156 48.74 -7.01 -7.63
CA GLN A 156 48.11 -7.34 -6.35
C GLN A 156 46.79 -8.08 -6.56
N PHE A 157 45.98 -7.61 -7.51
CA PHE A 157 44.71 -8.24 -7.89
C PHE A 157 44.89 -9.71 -8.32
N TRP A 158 45.89 -9.99 -9.18
CA TRP A 158 46.20 -11.37 -9.59
C TRP A 158 46.91 -12.19 -8.51
N GLY A 159 47.67 -11.55 -7.62
CA GLY A 159 48.28 -12.22 -6.47
C GLY A 159 47.24 -12.85 -5.52
N SER A 160 46.05 -12.26 -5.43
CA SER A 160 44.89 -12.80 -4.71
C SER A 160 43.98 -13.71 -5.55
N TRP A 161 44.26 -13.90 -6.84
CA TRP A 161 43.38 -14.63 -7.75
C TRP A 161 43.49 -16.16 -7.58
N PRO A 162 42.39 -16.88 -7.33
CA PRO A 162 42.39 -18.34 -7.21
C PRO A 162 42.78 -19.02 -8.54
N GLY A 163 43.90 -19.73 -8.55
CA GLY A 163 44.45 -20.41 -9.72
C GLY A 163 45.80 -19.88 -10.21
N GLY A 164 46.26 -18.73 -9.70
CA GLY A 164 47.66 -18.27 -9.79
C GLY A 164 48.20 -17.91 -11.19
N SER A 165 47.38 -17.96 -12.24
CA SER A 165 47.80 -17.51 -13.57
C SER A 165 47.81 -15.98 -13.64
N ARG A 166 49.01 -15.39 -13.71
CA ARG A 166 49.21 -13.96 -13.90
C ARG A 166 49.08 -13.63 -15.38
N TYR A 167 48.23 -12.65 -15.70
CA TYR A 167 48.13 -12.12 -17.06
C TYR A 167 49.00 -10.89 -17.24
N VAL A 168 49.92 -10.95 -18.20
CA VAL A 168 50.92 -9.90 -18.45
C VAL A 168 50.69 -9.20 -19.78
N PRO A 169 51.26 -7.99 -19.99
CA PRO A 169 51.25 -7.34 -21.29
C PRO A 169 51.71 -8.28 -22.43
N GLY A 170 50.94 -8.29 -23.52
CA GLY A 170 51.11 -9.19 -24.67
C GLY A 170 50.17 -10.40 -24.70
N GLU A 171 49.49 -10.74 -23.60
CA GLU A 171 48.50 -11.81 -23.56
C GLU A 171 47.08 -11.29 -23.87
N ASN A 172 46.19 -12.19 -24.30
CA ASN A 172 44.79 -11.82 -24.60
C ASN A 172 43.90 -11.94 -23.36
N TYR A 173 43.31 -10.83 -22.95
CA TYR A 173 42.47 -10.74 -21.77
C TYR A 173 41.14 -11.49 -21.92
N PHE A 174 40.58 -11.58 -23.14
CA PHE A 174 39.31 -12.28 -23.37
C PHE A 174 39.44 -13.81 -23.29
N ASP A 175 40.62 -14.35 -23.55
CA ASP A 175 40.86 -15.81 -23.51
C ASP A 175 40.64 -16.37 -22.10
N MET A 176 40.93 -15.59 -21.07
CA MET A 176 40.64 -15.96 -19.69
C MET A 176 39.14 -16.18 -19.46
N TRP A 177 38.33 -15.17 -19.80
CA TRP A 177 36.88 -15.22 -19.62
C TRP A 177 36.24 -16.31 -20.48
N ARG A 178 36.78 -16.55 -21.68
CA ARG A 178 36.34 -17.63 -22.56
C ARG A 178 36.59 -19.01 -21.95
N THR A 179 37.79 -19.24 -21.42
CA THR A 179 38.16 -20.51 -20.77
C THR A 179 37.29 -20.78 -19.54
N ALA A 180 37.01 -19.75 -18.73
CA ALA A 180 36.13 -19.85 -17.57
C ALA A 180 34.66 -20.11 -17.97
N ALA A 181 34.16 -19.44 -19.01
CA ALA A 181 32.82 -19.66 -19.54
C ALA A 181 32.64 -21.09 -20.10
N GLU A 182 33.62 -21.60 -20.85
CA GLU A 182 33.62 -22.96 -21.40
C GLU A 182 33.68 -24.04 -20.30
N SER A 183 34.25 -23.70 -19.15
CA SER A 183 34.27 -24.55 -17.95
C SER A 183 32.95 -24.52 -17.15
N GLY A 184 31.93 -23.79 -17.62
CA GLY A 184 30.60 -23.72 -17.02
C GLY A 184 30.34 -22.54 -16.08
N ASN A 185 31.26 -21.57 -15.98
CA ASN A 185 31.06 -20.37 -15.17
C ASN A 185 30.12 -19.38 -15.91
N LYS A 186 28.90 -19.21 -15.39
CA LYS A 186 27.87 -18.37 -16.01
C LYS A 186 28.20 -16.88 -15.90
N GLU A 187 28.78 -16.44 -14.79
CA GLU A 187 29.20 -15.05 -14.60
C GLU A 187 30.29 -14.66 -15.62
N ALA A 188 31.23 -15.56 -15.91
CA ALA A 188 32.29 -15.33 -16.91
C ALA A 188 31.74 -15.16 -18.33
N ALA A 189 30.69 -15.91 -18.70
CA ALA A 189 30.04 -15.78 -20.00
C ALA A 189 29.34 -14.41 -20.18
N VAL A 190 28.75 -13.87 -19.11
CA VAL A 190 28.11 -12.54 -19.10
C VAL A 190 29.17 -11.45 -19.25
N VAL A 191 30.27 -11.53 -18.52
CA VAL A 191 31.38 -10.58 -18.63
C VAL A 191 31.97 -10.58 -20.03
N LEU A 192 32.23 -11.75 -20.62
CA LEU A 192 32.76 -11.87 -21.98
C LEU A 192 31.82 -11.23 -23.01
N THR A 193 30.53 -11.52 -22.93
CA THR A 193 29.51 -10.94 -23.83
C THR A 193 29.44 -9.42 -23.68
N GLY A 194 29.49 -8.91 -22.45
CA GLY A 194 29.45 -7.48 -22.15
C GLY A 194 30.67 -6.72 -22.67
N LEU A 195 31.87 -7.28 -22.52
CA LEU A 195 33.11 -6.68 -23.03
C LEU A 195 33.16 -6.68 -24.57
N GLN A 196 32.72 -7.77 -25.21
CA GLN A 196 32.61 -7.85 -26.67
C GLN A 196 31.55 -6.87 -27.22
N GLY A 197 30.43 -6.70 -26.49
CA GLY A 197 29.39 -5.72 -26.83
C GLY A 197 29.86 -4.27 -26.70
N LEU A 198 30.70 -3.96 -25.70
CA LEU A 198 31.29 -2.62 -25.53
C LEU A 198 32.26 -2.29 -26.67
N ALA A 199 33.07 -3.26 -27.14
CA ALA A 199 33.93 -3.07 -28.31
C ALA A 199 33.16 -2.84 -29.63
N ALA A 200 31.87 -3.19 -29.68
CA ALA A 200 31.02 -3.10 -30.87
C ALA A 200 29.91 -2.03 -30.77
N SER A 201 29.76 -1.32 -29.65
CA SER A 201 28.66 -0.38 -29.41
C SER A 201 29.15 1.01 -28.97
N ASP A 202 28.32 2.03 -29.18
CA ASP A 202 28.58 3.44 -28.84
C ASP A 202 28.39 3.75 -27.33
N SER A 203 28.42 2.71 -26.49
CA SER A 203 28.12 2.80 -25.06
C SER A 203 29.37 3.24 -24.29
N ALA A 204 29.29 4.33 -23.52
CA ALA A 204 30.48 4.97 -22.95
C ALA A 204 31.19 4.17 -21.83
N MET A 205 30.47 3.30 -21.11
CA MET A 205 31.01 2.52 -20.00
C MET A 205 30.07 1.38 -19.59
N HIS A 206 30.62 0.22 -19.26
CA HIS A 206 29.90 -0.91 -18.65
C HIS A 206 30.45 -1.23 -17.27
N THR A 207 29.56 -1.57 -16.33
CA THR A 207 29.92 -2.03 -14.97
C THR A 207 29.32 -3.42 -14.74
N PHE A 208 30.13 -4.34 -14.20
CA PHE A 208 29.73 -5.70 -13.87
C PHE A 208 30.20 -6.03 -12.46
N ASP A 209 29.29 -6.57 -11.64
CA ASP A 209 29.67 -7.18 -10.36
C ASP A 209 29.63 -8.69 -10.54
N PHE A 210 30.74 -9.37 -10.21
CA PHE A 210 30.84 -10.81 -10.35
C PHE A 210 31.44 -11.44 -9.11
N ARG A 211 31.01 -12.69 -8.86
CA ARG A 211 31.53 -13.51 -7.78
C ARG A 211 32.61 -14.43 -8.32
N TRP A 212 33.71 -14.55 -7.57
CA TRP A 212 34.76 -15.51 -7.85
C TRP A 212 35.07 -16.34 -6.61
N SER A 213 34.92 -17.66 -6.75
CA SER A 213 35.06 -18.62 -5.65
C SER A 213 36.42 -19.31 -5.70
N SER A 214 37.18 -19.25 -4.61
CA SER A 214 38.32 -20.14 -4.35
C SER A 214 37.84 -21.39 -3.61
N LEU A 215 38.70 -22.41 -3.44
CA LEU A 215 38.40 -23.59 -2.63
C LEU A 215 38.07 -23.26 -1.16
N GLU A 216 38.48 -22.08 -0.67
CA GLU A 216 38.36 -21.70 0.75
C GLU A 216 37.53 -20.42 0.98
N ASN A 217 37.37 -19.52 0.00
CA ASN A 217 36.67 -18.23 0.17
C ASN A 217 35.93 -17.77 -1.09
N ASN A 218 34.86 -17.00 -0.90
CA ASN A 218 34.17 -16.28 -1.98
C ASN A 218 34.56 -14.80 -1.96
N TYR A 219 34.98 -14.28 -3.12
CA TYR A 219 35.30 -12.88 -3.31
C TYR A 219 34.31 -12.24 -4.30
N TRP A 220 33.98 -10.97 -4.07
CA TRP A 220 33.15 -10.18 -4.97
C TRP A 220 33.98 -9.06 -5.58
N TYR A 221 33.93 -8.94 -6.89
CA TYR A 221 34.66 -7.92 -7.64
C TYR A 221 33.72 -7.10 -8.51
N ARG A 222 33.98 -5.79 -8.56
CA ARG A 222 33.37 -4.87 -9.51
C ARG A 222 34.35 -4.58 -10.64
N MET A 223 33.95 -4.92 -11.85
CA MET A 223 34.63 -4.54 -13.09
C MET A 223 33.95 -3.30 -13.68
N ARG A 224 34.75 -2.33 -14.12
CA ARG A 224 34.29 -1.25 -15.00
C ARG A 224 35.13 -1.22 -16.24
N ALA A 225 34.49 -1.19 -17.40
CA ALA A 225 35.14 -1.15 -18.70
C ALA A 225 34.62 0.06 -19.49
N ALA A 226 35.54 0.81 -20.11
CA ALA A 226 35.22 1.96 -20.96
C ALA A 226 36.07 1.92 -22.23
N LEU A 227 35.56 2.47 -23.33
CA LEU A 227 36.32 2.66 -24.56
C LEU A 227 37.27 3.85 -24.41
N LEU A 228 38.52 3.72 -24.87
CA LEU A 228 39.44 4.85 -24.95
C LEU A 228 38.90 5.91 -25.93
N ALA A 229 39.20 7.18 -25.67
CA ALA A 229 38.67 8.30 -26.45
C ALA A 229 39.10 8.30 -27.93
N ASP A 230 40.19 7.61 -28.24
CA ASP A 230 40.69 7.41 -29.61
C ASP A 230 40.09 6.17 -30.30
N GLY A 231 39.25 5.40 -29.60
CA GLY A 231 38.58 4.20 -30.08
C GLY A 231 39.49 2.98 -30.25
N ASN A 232 40.77 3.07 -29.91
CA ASN A 232 41.77 2.05 -30.24
C ASN A 232 41.99 1.01 -29.13
N GLY A 233 41.17 1.03 -28.08
CA GLY A 233 41.35 0.12 -26.96
C GLY A 233 40.31 0.27 -25.85
N LEU A 234 40.42 -0.60 -24.86
CA LEU A 234 39.55 -0.64 -23.68
C LEU A 234 40.35 -0.33 -22.42
N TYR A 235 39.76 0.44 -21.52
CA TYR A 235 40.26 0.71 -20.19
C TYR A 235 39.38 -0.03 -19.18
N ILE A 236 39.98 -0.94 -18.39
CA ILE A 236 39.23 -1.79 -17.45
C ILE A 236 39.83 -1.71 -16.05
N THR A 237 38.99 -1.44 -15.05
CA THR A 237 39.36 -1.45 -13.62
C THR A 237 38.63 -2.55 -12.86
N HIS A 238 39.32 -3.16 -11.91
CA HIS A 238 38.80 -4.19 -11.01
C HIS A 238 38.93 -3.73 -9.55
N THR A 239 37.83 -3.74 -8.82
CA THR A 239 37.77 -3.36 -7.41
C THR A 239 37.22 -4.51 -6.58
N ASP A 240 37.90 -4.89 -5.50
CA ASP A 240 37.36 -5.82 -4.51
C ASP A 240 36.24 -5.13 -3.71
N ILE A 241 35.02 -5.67 -3.80
CA ILE A 241 33.83 -5.20 -3.08
C ILE A 241 33.37 -6.21 -2.02
N THR A 242 34.19 -7.21 -1.68
CA THR A 242 33.83 -8.29 -0.75
C THR A 242 33.37 -7.76 0.61
N ALA A 243 34.12 -6.83 1.21
CA ALA A 243 33.75 -6.19 2.47
C ALA A 243 32.45 -5.37 2.37
N LEU A 244 32.28 -4.61 1.28
CA LEU A 244 31.06 -3.83 1.03
C LEU A 244 29.83 -4.73 0.86
N THR A 245 29.97 -5.87 0.18
CA THR A 245 28.89 -6.85 0.05
C THR A 245 28.59 -7.58 1.36
N ALA A 246 29.59 -7.78 2.23
CA ALA A 246 29.39 -8.38 3.55
C ALA A 246 28.63 -7.42 4.48
N GLU A 247 29.00 -6.13 4.51
CA GLU A 247 28.30 -5.09 5.27
C GLU A 247 26.85 -4.88 4.79
N LEU A 248 26.62 -4.87 3.47
CA LEU A 248 25.28 -4.82 2.89
C LEU A 248 24.47 -6.10 3.18
N GLY A 249 25.14 -7.25 3.25
CA GLY A 249 24.54 -8.53 3.62
C GLY A 249 24.12 -8.60 5.09
N GLU A 250 24.92 -8.03 6.00
CA GLU A 250 24.58 -7.94 7.44
C GLU A 250 23.49 -6.90 7.72
N ALA A 251 23.53 -5.75 7.05
CA ALA A 251 22.47 -4.74 7.14
C ALA A 251 21.11 -5.22 6.58
N SER A 252 21.11 -6.21 5.68
CA SER A 252 19.89 -6.80 5.10
C SER A 252 19.25 -7.87 6.00
N ARG A 253 19.95 -8.38 7.01
CA ARG A 253 19.46 -9.48 7.88
C ARG A 253 18.73 -9.01 9.13
N GLN A 254 18.81 -7.73 9.47
CA GLN A 254 18.18 -7.17 10.66
C GLN A 254 17.22 -6.03 10.32
N ASP A 255 16.13 -5.93 11.08
CA ASP A 255 15.23 -4.78 11.06
C ASP A 255 15.91 -3.57 11.73
N PRO A 256 16.09 -2.44 11.04
CA PRO A 256 16.85 -1.30 11.57
C PRO A 256 16.19 -0.61 12.77
N LEU A 257 14.89 -0.82 12.99
CA LEU A 257 14.18 -0.21 14.12
C LEU A 257 14.35 -1.01 15.42
N THR A 258 14.20 -2.33 15.33
CA THR A 258 14.13 -3.23 16.49
C THR A 258 15.42 -4.05 16.69
N GLY A 259 16.27 -4.18 15.67
CA GLY A 259 17.46 -5.03 15.68
C GLY A 259 17.16 -6.53 15.53
N LEU A 260 15.89 -6.92 15.42
CA LEU A 260 15.45 -8.30 15.22
C LEU A 260 15.76 -8.79 13.79
N ALA A 261 15.65 -10.09 13.54
CA ALA A 261 15.81 -10.63 12.20
C ALA A 261 14.80 -10.01 11.21
N SER A 262 15.27 -9.63 10.02
CA SER A 262 14.41 -9.15 8.93
C SER A 262 13.59 -10.29 8.35
N ARG A 263 12.58 -9.96 7.54
CA ARG A 263 11.78 -10.96 6.81
C ARG A 263 12.64 -11.95 6.03
N ASP A 264 13.63 -11.46 5.28
CA ASP A 264 14.48 -12.30 4.45
C ASP A 264 15.34 -13.26 5.28
N GLU A 265 15.82 -12.80 6.44
CA GLU A 265 16.56 -13.65 7.37
C GLU A 265 15.65 -14.70 8.02
N ILE A 266 14.43 -14.34 8.42
CA ILE A 266 13.44 -15.29 8.95
C ILE A 266 13.11 -16.37 7.92
N GLU A 267 12.83 -16.00 6.68
CA GLU A 267 12.54 -16.97 5.61
C GLU A 267 13.74 -17.89 5.36
N THR A 268 14.95 -17.36 5.46
CA THR A 268 16.20 -18.14 5.32
C THR A 268 16.38 -19.12 6.49
N LEU A 269 16.23 -18.66 7.73
CA LEU A 269 16.30 -19.50 8.94
C LEU A 269 15.24 -20.60 8.89
N LEU A 270 14.00 -20.24 8.56
CA LEU A 270 12.90 -21.20 8.48
C LEU A 270 13.14 -22.25 7.40
N ARG A 271 13.69 -21.87 6.24
CA ARG A 271 14.07 -22.81 5.17
C ARG A 271 15.08 -23.85 5.67
N VAL A 272 16.08 -23.42 6.43
CA VAL A 272 17.08 -24.33 7.01
C VAL A 272 16.45 -25.28 8.03
N GLU A 273 15.56 -24.78 8.89
CA GLU A 273 14.88 -25.62 9.88
C GLU A 273 13.92 -26.63 9.23
N LEU A 274 13.17 -26.22 8.21
CA LEU A 274 12.28 -27.11 7.46
C LEU A 274 13.05 -28.22 6.73
N GLN A 275 14.29 -27.99 6.30
CA GLN A 275 15.16 -29.02 5.72
C GLN A 275 15.72 -30.01 6.77
N ARG A 276 15.87 -29.56 8.02
CA ARG A 276 16.44 -30.36 9.13
C ARG A 276 15.38 -31.07 9.97
N ARG A 277 14.10 -30.86 9.67
CA ARG A 277 12.98 -31.39 10.46
C ARG A 277 12.92 -32.92 10.43
N THR A 278 12.42 -33.49 11.51
CA THR A 278 12.06 -34.91 11.61
C THR A 278 10.71 -35.01 12.31
N THR A 279 10.09 -36.20 12.35
CA THR A 279 8.81 -36.41 13.07
C THR A 279 8.88 -36.06 14.56
N ASN A 280 10.08 -36.03 15.15
CA ASN A 280 10.32 -35.64 16.54
C ASN A 280 10.88 -34.20 16.68
N ASN A 281 10.98 -33.45 15.58
CA ASN A 281 11.56 -32.11 15.54
C ASN A 281 10.76 -31.22 14.56
N GLU A 282 9.46 -31.06 14.84
CA GLU A 282 8.58 -30.14 14.12
C GLU A 282 8.97 -28.68 14.42
N VAL A 283 8.68 -27.81 13.46
CA VAL A 283 8.93 -26.37 13.57
C VAL A 283 7.58 -25.68 13.56
N SER A 284 7.34 -24.82 14.54
CA SER A 284 6.14 -23.98 14.56
C SER A 284 6.50 -22.53 14.32
N VAL A 285 5.66 -21.83 13.56
CA VAL A 285 5.74 -20.39 13.33
C VAL A 285 4.60 -19.74 14.12
N LEU A 286 4.94 -18.74 14.92
CA LEU A 286 3.98 -17.90 15.62
C LEU A 286 4.08 -16.50 15.04
N LEU A 287 2.97 -15.98 14.53
CA LEU A 287 2.86 -14.60 14.06
C LEU A 287 2.11 -13.79 15.11
N VAL A 288 2.71 -12.70 15.59
CA VAL A 288 2.19 -11.82 16.63
C VAL A 288 1.97 -10.44 16.04
N ASP A 289 0.75 -9.93 16.12
CA ASP A 289 0.39 -8.61 15.62
C ASP A 289 -0.24 -7.76 16.74
N ILE A 290 0.16 -6.50 16.80
CA ILE A 290 -0.34 -5.54 17.79
C ILE A 290 -1.71 -5.02 17.35
N ASP A 291 -2.73 -5.31 18.16
CA ASP A 291 -4.09 -4.88 17.86
C ASP A 291 -4.22 -3.34 17.90
N GLY A 292 -4.67 -2.76 16.79
CA GLY A 292 -4.98 -1.32 16.72
C GLY A 292 -3.74 -0.41 16.63
N PHE A 293 -2.59 -0.94 16.19
CA PHE A 293 -1.35 -0.16 16.08
C PHE A 293 -1.47 1.04 15.13
N LYS A 294 -2.27 0.91 14.06
CA LYS A 294 -2.50 2.02 13.12
C LYS A 294 -3.23 3.18 13.79
N GLU A 295 -4.32 2.90 14.49
CA GLU A 295 -5.09 3.89 15.24
C GLU A 295 -4.23 4.55 16.32
N PHE A 296 -3.35 3.78 16.95
CA PHE A 296 -2.35 4.29 17.87
C PHE A 296 -1.37 5.26 17.19
N ASN A 297 -0.80 4.88 16.05
CA ASN A 297 0.11 5.72 15.26
C ASN A 297 -0.56 6.99 14.75
N ASP A 298 -1.83 6.91 14.33
CA ASP A 298 -2.59 8.07 13.88
C ASP A 298 -2.87 9.05 15.05
N ALA A 299 -3.06 8.52 16.27
CA ALA A 299 -3.35 9.32 17.45
C ALA A 299 -2.10 9.96 18.11
N LEU A 300 -0.99 9.21 18.21
CA LEU A 300 0.22 9.64 18.92
C LEU A 300 1.41 9.96 18.01
N GLY A 301 1.31 9.63 16.72
CA GLY A 301 2.36 9.88 15.75
C GLY A 301 3.44 8.79 15.69
N PRO A 302 4.21 8.78 14.59
CA PRO A 302 5.10 7.66 14.25
C PRO A 302 6.26 7.48 15.24
N ILE A 303 6.74 8.55 15.89
CA ILE A 303 7.85 8.46 16.85
C ILE A 303 7.47 7.61 18.07
N GLN A 304 6.25 7.79 18.60
CA GLN A 304 5.75 6.98 19.70
C GLN A 304 5.42 5.55 19.26
N GLY A 305 4.97 5.38 18.01
CA GLY A 305 4.85 4.08 17.34
C GLY A 305 6.15 3.29 17.36
N ASP A 306 7.22 3.92 16.92
CA ASP A 306 8.55 3.32 16.85
C ASP A 306 9.09 2.93 18.23
N GLU A 307 8.83 3.74 19.26
CA GLU A 307 9.19 3.40 20.64
C GLU A 307 8.39 2.20 21.17
N LEU A 308 7.08 2.16 20.91
CA LEU A 308 6.23 1.03 21.28
C LEU A 308 6.71 -0.27 20.63
N LEU A 309 7.04 -0.23 19.34
CA LEU A 309 7.55 -1.39 18.61
C LEU A 309 8.85 -1.94 19.21
N ARG A 310 9.77 -1.07 19.65
CA ARG A 310 10.99 -1.51 20.35
C ARG A 310 10.69 -2.15 21.70
N LEU A 311 9.75 -1.60 22.46
CA LEU A 311 9.36 -2.17 23.76
C LEU A 311 8.67 -3.53 23.60
N VAL A 312 7.81 -3.67 22.60
CA VAL A 312 7.14 -4.94 22.26
C VAL A 312 8.17 -5.98 21.82
N ALA A 313 9.09 -5.61 20.92
CA ALA A 313 10.19 -6.46 20.49
C ALA A 313 10.97 -7.02 21.69
N HIS A 314 11.37 -6.15 22.62
CA HIS A 314 12.11 -6.54 23.81
C HIS A 314 11.32 -7.50 24.72
N ARG A 315 10.00 -7.28 24.87
CA ARG A 315 9.15 -8.10 25.73
C ARG A 315 8.89 -9.50 25.15
N ILE A 316 8.73 -9.58 23.83
CA ILE A 316 8.62 -10.86 23.11
C ILE A 316 9.95 -11.61 23.16
N GLU A 317 11.07 -10.91 22.94
CA GLU A 317 12.42 -11.48 23.01
C GLU A 317 12.71 -12.09 24.38
N ALA A 318 12.40 -11.37 25.46
CA ALA A 318 12.56 -11.86 26.84
C ALA A 318 11.73 -13.12 27.15
N SER A 319 10.66 -13.36 26.40
CA SER A 319 9.78 -14.53 26.53
C SER A 319 10.08 -15.64 25.51
N THR A 320 11.04 -15.40 24.61
CA THR A 320 11.47 -16.33 23.57
C THR A 320 12.69 -17.12 24.05
N ARG A 321 12.76 -18.42 23.74
CA ARG A 321 13.89 -19.26 24.17
C ARG A 321 15.12 -18.96 23.32
N PRO A 322 16.36 -19.15 23.85
CA PRO A 322 17.58 -18.99 23.06
C PRO A 322 17.68 -19.92 21.84
N SER A 323 16.95 -21.03 21.86
CA SER A 323 16.86 -21.99 20.75
C SER A 323 15.88 -21.57 19.67
N ASP A 324 15.05 -20.55 19.89
CA ASP A 324 14.05 -20.06 18.94
C ASP A 324 14.61 -18.83 18.21
N ALA A 325 13.95 -18.39 17.15
CA ALA A 325 14.33 -17.15 16.46
C ALA A 325 13.17 -16.17 16.46
N LEU A 326 13.46 -14.88 16.65
CA LEU A 326 12.50 -13.79 16.63
C LEU A 326 12.87 -12.81 15.51
N GLY A 327 11.88 -12.40 14.74
CA GLY A 327 12.02 -11.42 13.67
C GLY A 327 10.83 -10.48 13.61
N ARG A 328 10.95 -9.47 12.75
CA ARG A 328 9.88 -8.53 12.42
C ARG A 328 9.66 -8.55 10.91
N LEU A 329 8.42 -8.82 10.48
CA LEU A 329 8.09 -9.00 9.07
C LEU A 329 7.79 -7.67 8.38
N ASN A 330 6.90 -6.89 8.98
CA ASN A 330 6.49 -5.57 8.54
C ASN A 330 5.83 -4.84 9.72
N GLY A 331 5.64 -3.52 9.65
CA GLY A 331 4.76 -2.76 10.55
C GLY A 331 4.78 -3.22 12.01
N ASP A 332 3.67 -3.76 12.46
CA ASP A 332 3.38 -4.30 13.79
C ASP A 332 3.42 -5.83 13.88
N GLU A 333 3.87 -6.52 12.84
CA GLU A 333 3.93 -7.97 12.75
C GLU A 333 5.31 -8.53 13.16
N PHE A 334 5.33 -9.32 14.22
CA PHE A 334 6.47 -10.07 14.72
C PHE A 334 6.30 -11.56 14.45
N VAL A 335 7.40 -12.27 14.24
CA VAL A 335 7.40 -13.70 13.92
C VAL A 335 8.38 -14.45 14.81
N VAL A 336 7.93 -15.57 15.37
CA VAL A 336 8.75 -16.47 16.18
C VAL A 336 8.82 -17.83 15.50
N ILE A 337 10.04 -18.30 15.22
CA ILE A 337 10.32 -19.68 14.81
C ILE A 337 10.61 -20.49 16.07
N ALA A 338 9.63 -21.30 16.50
CA ALA A 338 9.75 -22.21 17.62
C ALA A 338 10.29 -23.57 17.16
N ARG A 339 11.54 -23.88 17.52
CA ARG A 339 12.24 -25.09 17.08
C ARG A 339 11.89 -26.28 17.99
N GLY A 340 11.65 -27.45 17.39
CA GLY A 340 11.28 -28.67 18.14
C GLY A 340 9.95 -28.52 18.90
N CYS A 341 9.05 -27.70 18.36
CA CYS A 341 7.83 -27.29 19.03
C CYS A 341 6.61 -27.82 18.27
N GLN A 342 5.99 -28.86 18.82
CA GLN A 342 4.74 -29.42 18.32
C GLN A 342 3.57 -28.46 18.56
N SER A 343 2.49 -28.63 17.80
CA SER A 343 1.31 -27.74 17.81
C SER A 343 0.77 -27.40 19.21
N ILE A 344 0.71 -28.38 20.13
CA ILE A 344 0.22 -28.16 21.50
C ILE A 344 1.14 -27.21 22.29
N ALA A 345 2.45 -27.39 22.17
CA ALA A 345 3.43 -26.54 22.84
C ALA A 345 3.47 -25.14 22.21
N ALA A 346 3.34 -25.05 20.88
CA ALA A 346 3.27 -23.78 20.16
C ALA A 346 2.02 -22.98 20.55
N ARG A 347 0.88 -23.65 20.74
CA ARG A 347 -0.34 -23.03 21.28
C ARG A 347 -0.14 -22.44 22.68
N ALA A 348 0.56 -23.17 23.55
CA ALA A 348 0.87 -22.67 24.90
C ALA A 348 1.81 -21.46 24.85
N LEU A 349 2.80 -21.45 23.95
CA LEU A 349 3.66 -20.29 23.72
C LEU A 349 2.87 -19.08 23.21
N ALA A 350 1.94 -19.29 22.27
CA ALA A 350 1.07 -18.22 21.76
C ALA A 350 0.22 -17.58 22.87
N ALA A 351 -0.38 -18.40 23.73
CA ALA A 351 -1.10 -17.91 24.92
C ALA A 351 -0.17 -17.12 25.85
N GLY A 352 1.07 -17.57 26.02
CA GLY A 352 2.11 -16.87 26.79
C GLY A 352 2.42 -15.48 26.22
N PHE A 353 2.58 -15.35 24.90
CA PHE A 353 2.82 -14.05 24.27
C PHE A 353 1.65 -13.08 24.44
N VAL A 354 0.41 -13.55 24.33
CA VAL A 354 -0.77 -12.72 24.61
C VAL A 354 -0.72 -12.18 26.05
N SER A 355 -0.47 -13.05 27.04
CA SER A 355 -0.40 -12.65 28.46
C SER A 355 0.80 -11.74 28.78
N VAL A 356 1.92 -11.91 28.10
CA VAL A 356 3.12 -11.08 28.32
C VAL A 356 2.92 -9.66 27.78
N LEU A 357 2.11 -9.49 26.74
CA LEU A 357 1.85 -8.17 26.14
C LEU A 357 0.73 -7.40 26.85
N GLU A 358 -0.09 -8.04 27.68
CA GLU A 358 -1.21 -7.44 28.42
C GLU A 358 -0.81 -6.36 29.45
N PRO A 359 0.30 -6.49 30.23
CA PRO A 359 0.75 -5.43 31.13
C PRO A 359 1.08 -4.12 30.40
N SER A 360 0.83 -2.99 31.06
CA SER A 360 1.04 -1.67 30.47
C SER A 360 2.49 -1.44 30.01
N PHE A 361 2.66 -0.68 28.93
CA PHE A 361 3.92 -0.16 28.43
C PHE A 361 4.12 1.28 28.91
N GLU A 362 5.34 1.60 29.34
CA GLU A 362 5.73 2.95 29.70
C GLU A 362 6.29 3.67 28.47
N LEU A 363 5.60 4.72 28.02
CA LEU A 363 5.98 5.55 26.88
C LEU A 363 6.17 6.99 27.39
N GLY A 364 7.41 7.36 27.68
CA GLY A 364 7.72 8.63 28.35
C GLY A 364 7.04 8.75 29.72
N THR A 365 6.03 9.62 29.82
CA THR A 365 5.25 9.84 31.07
C THR A 365 3.87 9.15 31.06
N ARG A 366 3.57 8.33 30.05
CA ARG A 366 2.25 7.69 29.88
C ARG A 366 2.36 6.18 30.09
N GLN A 367 1.27 5.59 30.58
CA GLN A 367 1.08 4.14 30.60
C GLN A 367 0.04 3.77 29.55
N LEU A 368 0.36 2.80 28.70
CA LEU A 368 -0.49 2.34 27.61
C LEU A 368 -0.71 0.83 27.74
N THR A 369 -1.95 0.39 27.62
CA THR A 369 -2.25 -1.04 27.46
C THR A 369 -2.52 -1.31 25.99
N ILE A 370 -1.84 -2.32 25.44
CA ILE A 370 -2.09 -2.85 24.10
C ILE A 370 -2.49 -4.32 24.22
N THR A 371 -3.16 -4.83 23.20
CA THR A 371 -3.41 -6.26 23.06
C THR A 371 -2.72 -6.78 21.80
N ALA A 372 -2.55 -8.09 21.70
CA ALA A 372 -1.99 -8.73 20.53
C ALA A 372 -2.80 -9.95 20.12
N SER A 373 -2.86 -10.16 18.81
CA SER A 373 -3.46 -11.34 18.19
C SER A 373 -2.36 -12.25 17.67
N VAL A 374 -2.41 -13.55 18.00
CA VAL A 374 -1.35 -14.51 17.67
C VAL A 374 -1.85 -15.66 16.80
N GLY A 375 -1.25 -15.86 15.64
CA GLY A 375 -1.51 -17.03 14.78
C GLY A 375 -0.39 -18.06 14.88
N VAL A 376 -0.75 -19.34 14.93
CA VAL A 376 0.22 -20.44 15.03
C VAL A 376 0.07 -21.36 13.83
N ALA A 377 1.16 -21.70 13.15
CA ALA A 377 1.18 -22.78 12.18
C ALA A 377 2.34 -23.73 12.46
N THR A 378 2.09 -25.03 12.41
CA THR A 378 3.11 -26.06 12.64
C THR A 378 3.42 -26.76 11.33
N SER A 379 4.70 -26.98 11.05
CA SER A 379 5.15 -27.71 9.87
C SER A 379 4.62 -29.15 9.92
N ASP A 380 4.04 -29.63 8.82
CA ASP A 380 3.66 -31.03 8.63
C ASP A 380 4.56 -31.70 7.55
N ALA A 381 4.24 -32.95 7.19
CA ALA A 381 4.99 -33.69 6.18
C ALA A 381 4.88 -33.07 4.77
N GLU A 382 3.80 -32.34 4.48
CA GLU A 382 3.47 -31.81 3.16
C GLU A 382 3.95 -30.36 2.97
N ASN A 383 4.08 -29.59 4.06
CA ASN A 383 4.45 -28.19 4.06
C ASN A 383 5.97 -28.02 4.06
N THR A 384 6.57 -27.93 2.87
CA THR A 384 8.03 -27.76 2.68
C THR A 384 8.46 -26.33 2.41
N ASP A 385 7.51 -25.39 2.32
CA ASP A 385 7.75 -24.01 1.92
C ASP A 385 7.64 -23.04 3.12
N PRO A 386 8.73 -22.34 3.49
CA PRO A 386 8.71 -21.28 4.49
C PRO A 386 7.61 -20.24 4.29
N VAL A 387 7.37 -19.84 3.04
CA VAL A 387 6.39 -18.80 2.69
C VAL A 387 4.98 -19.28 3.01
N GLN A 388 4.67 -20.53 2.67
CA GLN A 388 3.38 -21.13 2.96
C GLN A 388 3.14 -21.24 4.47
N LEU A 389 4.15 -21.66 5.24
CA LEU A 389 4.00 -21.81 6.69
C LEU A 389 3.80 -20.46 7.40
N ILE A 390 4.48 -19.40 6.94
CA ILE A 390 4.23 -18.04 7.43
C ILE A 390 2.80 -17.60 7.07
N HIS A 391 2.36 -17.84 5.84
CA HIS A 391 1.00 -17.51 5.39
C HIS A 391 -0.09 -18.24 6.21
N ASP A 392 0.17 -19.48 6.60
CA ASP A 392 -0.74 -20.25 7.45
C ASP A 392 -0.85 -19.65 8.86
N ALA A 393 0.29 -19.20 9.42
CA ALA A 393 0.29 -18.48 10.68
C ALA A 393 -0.46 -17.14 10.54
N THR A 394 -0.29 -16.40 9.44
CA THR A 394 -1.06 -15.18 9.13
C THR A 394 -2.56 -15.45 9.07
N THR A 395 -2.97 -16.54 8.42
CA THR A 395 -4.38 -16.95 8.32
C THR A 395 -4.98 -17.19 9.71
N ALA A 396 -4.26 -17.90 10.57
CA ALA A 396 -4.68 -18.13 11.95
C ALA A 396 -4.74 -16.83 12.77
N MET A 397 -3.76 -15.94 12.62
CA MET A 397 -3.72 -14.64 13.30
C MET A 397 -4.93 -13.77 12.94
N HIS A 398 -5.32 -13.73 11.66
CA HIS A 398 -6.53 -13.02 11.25
C HIS A 398 -7.81 -13.65 11.81
N ALA A 399 -7.86 -14.98 11.96
CA ALA A 399 -8.95 -15.64 12.65
C ALA A 399 -9.02 -15.23 14.14
N ALA A 400 -7.87 -15.07 14.80
CA ALA A 400 -7.80 -14.55 16.18
C ALA A 400 -8.34 -13.10 16.27
N LYS A 401 -8.00 -12.24 15.31
CA LYS A 401 -8.55 -10.87 15.23
C LYS A 401 -10.07 -10.88 15.07
N SER A 402 -10.59 -11.76 14.21
CA SER A 402 -12.03 -11.86 13.91
C SER A 402 -12.85 -12.39 15.09
N LEU A 403 -12.24 -13.14 16.02
CA LEU A 403 -12.87 -13.67 17.23
C LEU A 403 -12.88 -12.69 18.42
N GLY A 404 -12.53 -11.42 18.19
CA GLY A 404 -12.54 -10.37 19.21
C GLY A 404 -11.17 -9.86 19.64
N ARG A 405 -10.10 -10.17 18.89
CA ARG A 405 -8.71 -9.75 19.16
C ARG A 405 -8.18 -10.30 20.50
N SER A 406 -6.98 -9.88 20.94
CA SER A 406 -6.39 -10.28 22.23
C SER A 406 -6.40 -11.80 22.48
N SER A 407 -6.19 -12.59 21.43
CA SER A 407 -6.33 -14.05 21.49
C SER A 407 -5.34 -14.75 20.57
N HIS A 408 -5.32 -16.08 20.60
CA HIS A 408 -4.50 -16.88 19.70
C HIS A 408 -5.33 -17.92 18.97
N GLN A 409 -4.91 -18.27 17.76
CA GLN A 409 -5.50 -19.35 16.96
C GLN A 409 -4.41 -20.23 16.36
N VAL A 410 -4.72 -21.52 16.22
CA VAL A 410 -3.86 -22.49 15.56
C VAL A 410 -4.44 -22.77 14.20
N PHE A 411 -3.60 -22.68 13.17
CA PHE A 411 -3.95 -22.98 11.80
C PHE A 411 -4.51 -24.39 11.68
N SER A 412 -5.60 -24.50 10.93
CA SER A 412 -6.16 -25.75 10.42
C SER A 412 -6.54 -25.54 8.96
N THR A 413 -6.63 -26.62 8.19
CA THR A 413 -7.13 -26.58 6.82
C THR A 413 -8.53 -25.97 6.75
N ASP A 414 -9.38 -26.27 7.74
CA ASP A 414 -10.73 -25.70 7.86
C ASP A 414 -10.71 -24.16 7.99
N LEU A 415 -9.72 -23.59 8.68
CA LEU A 415 -9.56 -22.13 8.76
C LEU A 415 -9.17 -21.52 7.40
N ARG A 416 -8.31 -22.20 6.63
CA ARG A 416 -7.94 -21.74 5.29
C ARG A 416 -9.13 -21.78 4.34
N ASP A 417 -9.86 -22.89 4.34
CA ASP A 417 -11.04 -23.06 3.49
C ASP A 417 -12.14 -22.06 3.87
N ASN A 418 -12.40 -21.83 5.17
CA ASN A 418 -13.35 -20.82 5.61
C ASN A 418 -12.99 -19.40 5.16
N ASN A 419 -11.70 -19.03 5.20
CA ASN A 419 -11.27 -17.71 4.71
C ASN A 419 -11.41 -17.59 3.20
N ARG A 420 -11.10 -18.64 2.44
CA ARG A 420 -11.34 -18.66 0.98
C ARG A 420 -12.83 -18.50 0.67
N THR A 421 -13.68 -19.29 1.31
CA THR A 421 -15.14 -19.20 1.15
C THR A 421 -15.67 -17.83 1.54
N ARG A 422 -15.14 -17.20 2.60
CA ARG A 422 -15.50 -15.84 2.99
C ARG A 422 -15.16 -14.82 1.90
N LEU A 423 -13.99 -14.91 1.28
CA LEU A 423 -13.60 -14.03 0.18
C LEU A 423 -14.48 -14.25 -1.05
N GLU A 424 -14.75 -15.50 -1.42
CA GLU A 424 -15.64 -15.87 -2.52
C GLU A 424 -17.04 -15.27 -2.33
N ILE A 425 -17.60 -15.38 -1.12
CA ILE A 425 -18.88 -14.76 -0.76
C ILE A 425 -18.81 -13.23 -0.92
N LEU A 426 -17.77 -12.57 -0.42
CA LEU A 426 -17.67 -11.10 -0.49
C LEU A 426 -17.53 -10.56 -1.92
N GLU A 427 -16.68 -11.19 -2.73
CA GLU A 427 -16.48 -10.80 -4.12
C GLU A 427 -17.76 -10.95 -4.93
N ARG A 428 -18.47 -12.06 -4.74
CA ARG A 428 -19.72 -12.33 -5.43
C ARG A 428 -20.84 -11.41 -4.97
N LEU A 429 -20.94 -11.12 -3.67
CA LEU A 429 -21.92 -10.18 -3.13
C LEU A 429 -21.74 -8.77 -3.71
N ARG A 430 -20.47 -8.34 -3.88
CA ARG A 430 -20.12 -7.02 -4.43
C ARG A 430 -20.50 -6.84 -5.90
N GLY A 431 -20.41 -7.91 -6.70
CA GLY A 431 -20.54 -7.82 -8.16
C GLY A 431 -21.78 -8.50 -8.75
N VAL A 432 -21.99 -9.79 -8.44
CA VAL A 432 -22.83 -10.68 -9.22
C VAL A 432 -24.17 -10.95 -8.54
N ALA A 433 -24.17 -11.15 -7.21
CA ALA A 433 -25.38 -11.56 -6.49
C ALA A 433 -26.51 -10.52 -6.59
N MET A 434 -26.16 -9.23 -6.53
CA MET A 434 -27.11 -8.12 -6.65
C MET A 434 -27.59 -7.89 -8.09
N ALA A 435 -26.82 -8.34 -9.10
CA ALA A 435 -27.08 -8.09 -10.52
C ALA A 435 -27.73 -9.29 -11.25
N GLU A 436 -27.45 -10.53 -10.84
CA GLU A 436 -27.83 -11.75 -11.55
C GLU A 436 -28.96 -12.56 -10.87
N HIS A 437 -29.82 -11.91 -10.08
CA HIS A 437 -30.97 -12.56 -9.41
C HIS A 437 -30.62 -13.75 -8.49
N GLU A 438 -29.41 -13.78 -7.92
CA GLU A 438 -29.05 -14.82 -6.94
C GLU A 438 -29.67 -14.56 -5.57
N LEU A 439 -29.93 -13.29 -5.26
CA LEU A 439 -30.66 -12.88 -4.06
C LEU A 439 -32.16 -12.97 -4.32
N GLU A 440 -32.89 -13.58 -3.40
CA GLU A 440 -34.35 -13.67 -3.43
C GLU A 440 -34.94 -13.20 -2.10
N MET A 441 -36.15 -12.62 -2.17
CA MET A 441 -36.93 -12.26 -0.99
C MET A 441 -38.04 -13.27 -0.75
N LEU A 442 -38.02 -13.88 0.43
CA LEU A 442 -39.16 -14.62 0.98
C LEU A 442 -39.92 -13.72 1.96
N TYR A 443 -41.19 -14.01 2.15
CA TYR A 443 -42.09 -13.23 2.99
C TYR A 443 -42.74 -14.15 4.02
N GLN A 444 -42.56 -13.84 5.30
CA GLN A 444 -43.19 -14.61 6.38
C GLN A 444 -44.43 -13.86 6.89
N PRO A 445 -45.63 -14.48 6.87
CA PRO A 445 -46.86 -13.78 7.18
C PRO A 445 -46.95 -13.38 8.65
N ILE A 446 -47.48 -12.18 8.87
CA ILE A 446 -47.85 -11.63 10.17
C ILE A 446 -49.38 -11.65 10.25
N VAL A 447 -49.91 -12.25 11.31
CA VAL A 447 -51.34 -12.55 11.48
C VAL A 447 -51.89 -11.77 12.67
N GLU A 448 -53.06 -11.16 12.50
CA GLU A 448 -53.81 -10.59 13.61
C GLU A 448 -54.38 -11.75 14.47
N ILE A 449 -53.98 -11.80 15.75
CA ILE A 449 -54.29 -12.95 16.62
C ILE A 449 -55.79 -13.12 16.83
N SER A 450 -56.53 -12.01 16.92
CA SER A 450 -57.97 -12.02 17.20
C SER A 450 -58.83 -12.52 16.03
N SER A 451 -58.43 -12.21 14.79
CA SER A 451 -59.21 -12.56 13.59
C SER A 451 -58.64 -13.74 12.80
N GLY A 452 -57.34 -14.03 12.98
CA GLY A 452 -56.62 -15.00 12.15
C GLY A 452 -56.30 -14.50 10.74
N ILE A 453 -56.54 -13.22 10.44
CA ILE A 453 -56.29 -12.63 9.12
C ILE A 453 -54.82 -12.25 8.97
N VAL A 454 -54.24 -12.54 7.79
CA VAL A 454 -52.91 -12.05 7.45
C VAL A 454 -52.95 -10.56 7.14
N VAL A 455 -52.24 -9.75 7.93
CA VAL A 455 -52.19 -8.28 7.78
C VAL A 455 -50.96 -7.79 7.03
N GLY A 456 -49.93 -8.63 6.96
CA GLY A 456 -48.62 -8.25 6.44
C GLY A 456 -47.65 -9.40 6.41
N ALA A 457 -46.37 -9.08 6.21
CA ALA A 457 -45.30 -10.05 6.28
C ALA A 457 -43.93 -9.41 6.55
N GLU A 458 -43.03 -10.18 7.14
CA GLU A 458 -41.61 -9.82 7.22
C GLU A 458 -40.88 -10.28 5.95
N ALA A 459 -40.11 -9.39 5.34
CA ALA A 459 -39.28 -9.68 4.18
C ALA A 459 -37.92 -10.24 4.61
N LEU A 460 -37.64 -11.46 4.19
CA LEU A 460 -36.48 -12.27 4.58
C LEU A 460 -35.63 -12.59 3.35
N ILE A 461 -34.42 -12.03 3.32
CA ILE A 461 -33.49 -12.28 2.23
C ILE A 461 -32.95 -13.72 2.27
N ARG A 462 -32.76 -14.30 1.09
CA ARG A 462 -32.08 -15.58 0.87
C ARG A 462 -31.12 -15.42 -0.30
N TRP A 463 -30.04 -16.18 -0.29
CA TRP A 463 -29.08 -16.16 -1.39
C TRP A 463 -28.89 -17.55 -1.96
N ASN A 464 -29.36 -17.74 -3.19
CA ASN A 464 -29.14 -18.94 -3.98
C ASN A 464 -27.75 -18.88 -4.64
N HIS A 465 -26.71 -19.17 -3.86
CA HIS A 465 -25.35 -19.23 -4.38
C HIS A 465 -25.19 -20.50 -5.25
N PRO A 466 -24.66 -20.43 -6.48
CA PRO A 466 -24.64 -21.59 -7.37
C PRO A 466 -23.66 -22.68 -6.91
N ASP A 467 -22.54 -22.30 -6.29
CA ASP A 467 -21.56 -23.29 -5.80
C ASP A 467 -21.84 -23.77 -4.37
N LEU A 468 -22.25 -22.87 -3.46
CA LEU A 468 -22.49 -23.15 -2.04
C LEU A 468 -23.94 -23.50 -1.70
N GLY A 469 -24.86 -23.39 -2.67
CA GLY A 469 -26.29 -23.59 -2.46
C GLY A 469 -26.96 -22.42 -1.74
N LEU A 470 -28.06 -22.71 -1.03
CA LEU A 470 -28.84 -21.70 -0.31
C LEU A 470 -28.08 -21.21 0.94
N LEU A 471 -27.63 -19.97 0.90
CA LEU A 471 -27.02 -19.27 2.03
C LEU A 471 -28.08 -18.49 2.82
N MET A 472 -28.05 -18.66 4.14
CA MET A 472 -28.92 -17.95 5.09
C MET A 472 -28.29 -16.59 5.46
N PRO A 473 -29.11 -15.59 5.86
CA PRO A 473 -28.63 -14.25 6.24
C PRO A 473 -27.47 -14.27 7.24
N ASP A 474 -27.54 -15.14 8.26
CA ASP A 474 -26.50 -15.28 9.29
C ASP A 474 -25.11 -15.60 8.73
N THR A 475 -25.03 -16.16 7.52
CA THR A 475 -23.77 -16.51 6.86
C THR A 475 -23.13 -15.32 6.14
N PHE A 476 -23.91 -14.42 5.54
CA PHE A 476 -23.37 -13.37 4.66
C PHE A 476 -23.63 -11.93 5.13
N ILE A 477 -24.64 -11.68 5.96
CA ILE A 477 -24.90 -10.35 6.51
C ILE A 477 -23.72 -9.86 7.36
N PRO A 478 -23.15 -10.64 8.30
CA PRO A 478 -21.98 -10.20 9.07
C PRO A 478 -20.77 -9.91 8.16
N LEU A 479 -20.61 -10.69 7.09
CA LEU A 479 -19.54 -10.47 6.10
C LEU A 479 -19.75 -9.13 5.37
N ALA A 480 -21.00 -8.85 4.95
CA ALA A 480 -21.36 -7.62 4.29
C ALA A 480 -21.16 -6.40 5.19
N GLU A 481 -21.46 -6.51 6.49
CA GLU A 481 -21.20 -5.50 7.51
C GLU A 481 -19.69 -5.20 7.60
N ASP A 482 -18.87 -6.24 7.80
CA ASP A 482 -17.41 -6.11 7.91
C ASP A 482 -16.75 -5.54 6.64
N ALA A 483 -17.30 -5.85 5.46
CA ALA A 483 -16.78 -5.41 4.17
C ALA A 483 -17.36 -4.08 3.68
N GLY A 484 -18.22 -3.42 4.46
CA GLY A 484 -18.91 -2.18 4.07
C GLY A 484 -19.89 -2.34 2.89
N LEU A 485 -20.33 -3.57 2.61
CA LEU A 485 -21.30 -3.90 1.56
C LEU A 485 -22.75 -3.88 2.07
N ILE A 486 -22.95 -3.68 3.37
CA ILE A 486 -24.28 -3.68 3.98
C ILE A 486 -25.20 -2.57 3.44
N ILE A 487 -24.69 -1.36 3.19
CA ILE A 487 -25.50 -0.25 2.66
C ILE A 487 -25.98 -0.55 1.23
N PRO A 488 -25.11 -0.94 0.27
CA PRO A 488 -25.56 -1.41 -1.04
C PRO A 488 -26.60 -2.54 -0.96
N LEU A 489 -26.40 -3.50 -0.05
CA LEU A 489 -27.33 -4.61 0.15
C LEU A 489 -28.68 -4.14 0.70
N SER A 490 -28.70 -3.27 1.70
CA SER A 490 -29.91 -2.67 2.25
C SER A 490 -30.68 -1.89 1.18
N ASN A 491 -29.99 -1.11 0.35
CA ASN A 491 -30.62 -0.39 -0.75
C ASN A 491 -31.21 -1.34 -1.81
N TRP A 492 -30.54 -2.45 -2.10
CA TRP A 492 -31.09 -3.49 -2.96
C TRP A 492 -32.37 -4.11 -2.37
N ILE A 493 -32.36 -4.46 -1.08
CA ILE A 493 -33.54 -5.01 -0.37
C ILE A 493 -34.70 -4.03 -0.39
N LEU A 494 -34.45 -2.75 -0.05
CA LEU A 494 -35.47 -1.70 -0.04
C LEU A 494 -36.13 -1.55 -1.41
N ASN A 495 -35.34 -1.54 -2.48
CA ASN A 495 -35.87 -1.45 -3.85
C ASN A 495 -36.70 -2.68 -4.23
N GLU A 496 -36.21 -3.89 -3.93
CA GLU A 496 -36.89 -5.13 -4.33
C GLU A 496 -38.21 -5.34 -3.57
N VAL A 497 -38.19 -5.08 -2.25
CA VAL A 497 -39.40 -5.11 -1.42
C VAL A 497 -40.33 -3.97 -1.80
N GLY A 498 -39.81 -2.76 -2.04
CA GLY A 498 -40.60 -1.62 -2.48
C GLY A 498 -41.36 -1.90 -3.78
N ARG A 499 -40.71 -2.53 -4.78
CA ARG A 499 -41.37 -2.96 -6.02
C ARG A 499 -42.49 -3.97 -5.76
N THR A 500 -42.27 -4.90 -4.82
CA THR A 500 -43.28 -5.90 -4.43
C THR A 500 -44.50 -5.21 -3.80
N ILE A 501 -44.28 -4.26 -2.88
CA ILE A 501 -45.33 -3.47 -2.24
C ILE A 501 -46.12 -2.66 -3.29
N ALA A 502 -45.43 -1.94 -4.18
CA ALA A 502 -46.07 -1.14 -5.22
C ALA A 502 -46.92 -2.01 -6.17
N ALA A 503 -46.42 -3.20 -6.53
CA ALA A 503 -47.16 -4.15 -7.37
C ALA A 503 -48.44 -4.65 -6.68
N TRP A 504 -48.38 -4.95 -5.38
CA TRP A 504 -49.56 -5.32 -4.60
C TRP A 504 -50.55 -4.17 -4.45
N GLN A 505 -50.07 -2.96 -4.20
CA GLN A 505 -50.89 -1.75 -4.13
C GLN A 505 -51.68 -1.52 -5.44
N HIS A 506 -51.03 -1.66 -6.60
CA HIS A 506 -51.70 -1.54 -7.90
C HIS A 506 -52.79 -2.61 -8.13
N ARG A 507 -52.70 -3.75 -7.44
CA ARG A 507 -53.71 -4.82 -7.47
C ARG A 507 -54.79 -4.64 -6.39
N GLY A 508 -54.72 -3.57 -5.59
CA GLY A 508 -55.65 -3.32 -4.48
C GLY A 508 -55.38 -4.17 -3.25
N ILE A 509 -54.20 -4.78 -3.13
CA ILE A 509 -53.80 -5.60 -1.99
C ILE A 509 -53.13 -4.69 -0.96
N ALA A 510 -53.75 -4.62 0.20
CA ALA A 510 -53.29 -3.85 1.34
C ALA A 510 -52.49 -4.74 2.29
N ALA A 511 -51.16 -4.62 2.30
CA ALA A 511 -50.29 -5.36 3.22
C ALA A 511 -49.19 -4.46 3.80
N GLN A 512 -48.82 -4.71 5.05
CA GLN A 512 -47.67 -4.09 5.72
C GLN A 512 -46.45 -5.01 5.60
N ILE A 513 -45.32 -4.50 5.13
CA ILE A 513 -44.12 -5.32 4.92
C ILE A 513 -42.95 -4.83 5.76
N GLY A 514 -42.48 -5.71 6.64
CA GLY A 514 -41.29 -5.55 7.49
C GLY A 514 -40.00 -5.71 6.71
N ILE A 515 -39.07 -4.77 6.89
CA ILE A 515 -37.72 -4.79 6.29
C ILE A 515 -36.70 -4.60 7.40
N ASN A 516 -35.85 -5.61 7.58
CA ASN A 516 -34.73 -5.56 8.51
C ASN A 516 -33.65 -4.58 8.05
N VAL A 517 -33.23 -3.69 8.95
CA VAL A 517 -32.19 -2.68 8.67
C VAL A 517 -31.00 -2.85 9.60
N SER A 518 -29.79 -2.83 9.02
CA SER A 518 -28.56 -2.86 9.82
C SER A 518 -28.32 -1.51 10.53
N PRO A 519 -27.85 -1.54 11.79
CA PRO A 519 -27.38 -0.35 12.51
C PRO A 519 -26.32 0.46 11.75
N LEU A 520 -25.51 -0.19 10.91
CA LEU A 520 -24.46 0.47 10.14
C LEU A 520 -25.02 1.44 9.09
N HIS A 521 -26.22 1.17 8.56
CA HIS A 521 -26.90 2.07 7.63
C HIS A 521 -27.38 3.34 8.33
N PHE A 522 -27.85 3.22 9.58
CA PHE A 522 -28.14 4.38 10.43
C PHE A 522 -26.89 5.19 10.76
N ALA A 523 -25.80 4.51 11.11
CA ALA A 523 -24.54 5.16 11.45
C ALA A 523 -23.96 5.94 10.26
N ALA A 524 -24.22 5.51 9.02
CA ALA A 524 -23.86 6.22 7.81
C ALA A 524 -24.70 7.48 7.55
N GLY A 525 -25.88 7.61 8.19
CA GLY A 525 -26.74 8.79 8.10
C GLY A 525 -27.55 8.91 6.82
N THR A 526 -27.59 7.87 5.95
CA THR A 526 -28.28 7.93 4.65
C THR A 526 -29.62 7.20 4.62
N LEU A 527 -29.92 6.35 5.61
CA LEU A 527 -31.09 5.47 5.57
C LEU A 527 -32.39 6.22 5.31
N ALA A 528 -32.63 7.34 6.02
CA ALA A 528 -33.86 8.08 5.85
C ALA A 528 -34.03 8.57 4.40
N THR A 529 -32.95 9.04 3.79
CA THR A 529 -32.95 9.46 2.38
C THR A 529 -33.21 8.26 1.46
N ASP A 530 -32.49 7.16 1.66
CA ASP A 530 -32.62 5.96 0.83
C ASP A 530 -34.05 5.37 0.87
N VAL A 531 -34.69 5.35 2.04
CA VAL A 531 -36.06 4.85 2.21
C VAL A 531 -37.09 5.79 1.56
N ILE A 532 -36.97 7.11 1.78
CA ILE A 532 -37.87 8.10 1.22
C ILE A 532 -37.79 8.07 -0.32
N ASP A 533 -36.58 7.99 -0.88
CA ASP A 533 -36.37 7.91 -2.33
C ASP A 533 -37.08 6.69 -2.94
N VAL A 534 -37.05 5.52 -2.28
CA VAL A 534 -37.76 4.31 -2.74
C VAL A 534 -39.28 4.51 -2.67
N ILE A 535 -39.79 5.09 -1.58
CA ILE A 535 -41.23 5.33 -1.40
C ILE A 535 -41.75 6.30 -2.45
N ASP A 536 -41.06 7.42 -2.65
CA ASP A 536 -41.45 8.47 -3.58
C ASP A 536 -41.34 8.01 -5.03
N SER A 537 -40.25 7.30 -5.39
CA SER A 537 -40.04 6.81 -6.76
C SER A 537 -41.03 5.74 -7.18
N LEU A 538 -41.50 4.91 -6.24
CA LEU A 538 -42.45 3.83 -6.49
C LEU A 538 -43.90 4.21 -6.16
N GLY A 539 -44.14 5.39 -5.56
CA GLY A 539 -45.46 5.86 -5.18
C GLY A 539 -46.13 4.99 -4.12
N ILE A 540 -45.36 4.51 -3.15
CA ILE A 540 -45.86 3.63 -2.08
C ILE A 540 -46.71 4.45 -1.10
N GLU A 541 -47.90 3.95 -0.79
CA GLU A 541 -48.79 4.59 0.19
C GLU A 541 -48.17 4.57 1.61
N PRO A 542 -48.40 5.62 2.41
CA PRO A 542 -48.09 5.62 3.85
C PRO A 542 -48.66 4.39 4.56
N GLY A 543 -47.88 3.83 5.49
CA GLY A 543 -48.27 2.70 6.35
C GLY A 543 -48.03 1.32 5.74
N ARG A 544 -47.41 1.23 4.56
CA ARG A 544 -47.10 -0.06 3.88
C ARG A 544 -45.72 -0.62 4.22
N VAL A 545 -44.76 0.26 4.54
CA VAL A 545 -43.39 -0.13 4.86
C VAL A 545 -43.20 -0.07 6.37
N VAL A 546 -42.66 -1.14 6.94
CA VAL A 546 -42.24 -1.22 8.35
C VAL A 546 -40.73 -1.44 8.36
N LEU A 547 -39.96 -0.56 9.01
CA LEU A 547 -38.53 -0.77 9.22
C LEU A 547 -38.29 -1.46 10.55
N GLU A 548 -37.55 -2.56 10.54
CA GLU A 548 -37.27 -3.39 11.72
C GLU A 548 -35.83 -3.17 12.19
N LEU A 549 -35.69 -2.95 13.50
CA LEU A 549 -34.46 -2.54 14.15
C LEU A 549 -34.10 -3.51 15.28
N ALA A 550 -32.98 -4.20 15.16
CA ALA A 550 -32.49 -5.05 16.25
C ALA A 550 -32.16 -4.23 17.50
N GLU A 551 -32.67 -4.67 18.66
CA GLU A 551 -32.48 -4.04 19.98
C GLU A 551 -30.99 -3.86 20.34
N SER A 552 -30.20 -4.94 20.21
CA SER A 552 -28.87 -5.06 20.81
C SER A 552 -27.78 -4.26 20.10
N LYS A 553 -27.93 -3.98 18.80
CA LYS A 553 -26.89 -3.33 17.98
C LYS A 553 -27.20 -1.88 17.59
N SER A 554 -28.46 -1.44 17.64
CA SER A 554 -28.89 -0.15 17.06
C SER A 554 -28.85 1.03 18.05
N LEU A 555 -28.79 0.78 19.36
CA LEU A 555 -29.12 1.80 20.38
C LEU A 555 -27.92 2.43 21.11
N HIS A 556 -26.70 2.28 20.57
CA HIS A 556 -25.49 2.89 21.16
C HIS A 556 -25.36 4.40 20.86
N ASN A 557 -26.03 4.92 19.82
CA ASN A 557 -25.99 6.34 19.44
C ASN A 557 -27.41 6.90 19.21
N VAL A 558 -28.14 7.08 20.32
CA VAL A 558 -29.60 7.33 20.33
C VAL A 558 -30.01 8.59 19.58
N ASP A 559 -29.23 9.68 19.67
CA ASP A 559 -29.63 10.97 19.10
C ASP A 559 -29.65 10.97 17.57
N ALA A 560 -28.62 10.41 16.92
CA ALA A 560 -28.53 10.36 15.46
C ALA A 560 -29.55 9.40 14.82
N VAL A 561 -29.86 8.30 15.52
CA VAL A 561 -30.90 7.35 15.11
C VAL A 561 -32.28 8.00 15.22
N GLN A 562 -32.55 8.74 16.30
CA GLN A 562 -33.85 9.35 16.55
C GLN A 562 -34.28 10.33 15.44
N TYR A 563 -33.36 11.16 14.93
CA TYR A 563 -33.68 12.08 13.82
C TYR A 563 -34.10 11.34 12.55
N GLN A 564 -33.33 10.32 12.14
CA GLN A 564 -33.66 9.53 10.95
C GLN A 564 -34.99 8.79 11.09
N LEU A 565 -35.28 8.23 12.28
CA LEU A 565 -36.56 7.58 12.54
C LEU A 565 -37.74 8.55 12.48
N LEU A 566 -37.59 9.77 12.99
CA LEU A 566 -38.63 10.78 12.87
C LEU A 566 -38.88 11.18 11.41
N ASP A 567 -37.84 11.27 10.60
CA ASP A 567 -37.96 11.66 9.20
C ASP A 567 -38.66 10.60 8.35
N VAL A 568 -38.30 9.31 8.50
CA VAL A 568 -39.03 8.24 7.80
C VAL A 568 -40.48 8.13 8.26
N ARG A 569 -40.75 8.34 9.57
CA ARG A 569 -42.11 8.34 10.10
C ARG A 569 -42.98 9.47 9.57
N ARG A 570 -42.40 10.66 9.38
CA ARG A 570 -43.11 11.79 8.74
C ARG A 570 -43.52 11.48 7.30
N HIS A 571 -42.81 10.56 6.64
CA HIS A 571 -43.14 10.05 5.30
C HIS A 571 -44.03 8.80 5.33
N GLY A 572 -44.60 8.47 6.50
CA GLY A 572 -45.58 7.39 6.63
C GLY A 572 -44.99 6.00 6.79
N VAL A 573 -43.68 5.88 7.04
CA VAL A 573 -43.04 4.60 7.35
C VAL A 573 -43.29 4.24 8.82
N LEU A 574 -43.63 2.98 9.10
CA LEU A 574 -43.75 2.48 10.46
C LEU A 574 -42.40 1.97 10.94
N VAL A 575 -42.15 2.07 12.25
CA VAL A 575 -40.89 1.59 12.84
C VAL A 575 -41.16 0.52 13.88
N ALA A 576 -40.51 -0.63 13.75
CA ALA A 576 -40.56 -1.73 14.69
C ALA A 576 -39.21 -1.91 15.41
N ILE A 577 -39.27 -2.24 16.70
CA ILE A 577 -38.11 -2.77 17.43
C ILE A 577 -38.18 -4.29 17.40
N ASP A 578 -37.10 -4.91 16.94
CA ASP A 578 -36.93 -6.34 16.81
C ASP A 578 -36.10 -6.96 17.94
N ASP A 579 -36.25 -8.27 18.15
CA ASP A 579 -35.57 -9.06 19.19
C ASP A 579 -35.80 -8.57 20.64
N PHE A 580 -36.94 -7.93 20.94
CA PHE A 580 -37.16 -7.32 22.24
C PHE A 580 -37.20 -8.35 23.37
N GLY A 581 -36.32 -8.18 24.36
CA GLY A 581 -36.21 -9.06 25.53
C GLY A 581 -35.03 -10.04 25.47
N SER A 582 -34.26 -10.04 24.38
CA SER A 582 -32.98 -10.76 24.26
C SER A 582 -31.82 -10.04 24.98
N GLY A 583 -31.98 -8.74 25.30
CA GLY A 583 -30.99 -7.88 25.94
C GLY A 583 -31.51 -7.07 27.15
N PHE A 584 -30.68 -6.14 27.64
CA PHE A 584 -31.02 -5.22 28.75
C PHE A 584 -31.65 -3.91 28.23
N SER A 585 -32.85 -3.96 27.66
CA SER A 585 -33.61 -2.73 27.37
C SER A 585 -34.17 -2.09 28.64
N SER A 586 -34.04 -0.78 28.72
CA SER A 586 -34.78 0.04 29.68
C SER A 586 -36.14 0.38 29.08
N LEU A 587 -37.24 0.11 29.79
CA LEU A 587 -38.60 0.55 29.39
C LEU A 587 -38.65 2.06 29.08
N GLU A 588 -37.78 2.83 29.70
CA GLU A 588 -37.54 4.25 29.39
C GLU A 588 -37.17 4.52 27.92
N ARG A 589 -36.40 3.64 27.28
CA ARG A 589 -36.04 3.78 25.86
C ARG A 589 -37.22 3.51 24.95
N LEU A 590 -38.03 2.51 25.27
CA LEU A 590 -39.28 2.24 24.55
C LEU A 590 -40.24 3.43 24.61
N ALA A 591 -40.29 4.14 25.74
CA ALA A 591 -41.13 5.32 25.92
C ALA A 591 -40.66 6.55 25.13
N THR A 592 -39.36 6.66 24.80
CA THR A 592 -38.76 7.86 24.18
C THR A 592 -38.49 7.71 22.69
N LEU A 593 -38.30 6.47 22.21
CA LEU A 593 -38.08 6.22 20.80
C LEU A 593 -39.37 6.34 19.98
N PRO A 594 -39.31 6.94 18.78
CA PRO A 594 -40.45 7.09 17.89
C PRO A 594 -40.74 5.76 17.17
N VAL A 595 -41.08 4.71 17.92
CA VAL A 595 -41.43 3.39 17.38
C VAL A 595 -42.93 3.12 17.49
N ASP A 596 -43.45 2.33 16.56
CA ASP A 596 -44.87 1.99 16.41
C ASP A 596 -45.16 0.55 16.86
N ILE A 597 -44.21 -0.36 16.60
CA ILE A 597 -44.39 -1.79 16.80
C ILE A 597 -43.27 -2.34 17.69
N LEU A 598 -43.60 -3.28 18.56
CA LEU A 598 -42.65 -4.05 19.36
C LEU A 598 -42.74 -5.54 19.01
N LYS A 599 -41.65 -6.12 18.48
CA LYS A 599 -41.55 -7.55 18.21
C LYS A 599 -40.90 -8.25 19.40
N ILE A 600 -41.64 -9.17 20.03
CA ILE A 600 -41.22 -9.96 21.19
C ILE A 600 -40.49 -11.20 20.68
N ASP A 601 -39.22 -11.34 21.07
CA ASP A 601 -38.34 -12.40 20.59
C ASP A 601 -38.84 -13.82 20.91
N LYS A 602 -38.55 -14.75 20.00
CA LYS A 602 -38.91 -16.16 20.10
C LYS A 602 -38.39 -16.85 21.37
N SER A 603 -37.30 -16.37 21.99
CA SER A 603 -36.78 -16.97 23.23
C SER A 603 -37.77 -16.89 24.39
N LEU A 604 -38.65 -15.88 24.39
CA LEU A 604 -39.75 -15.76 25.35
C LEU A 604 -40.91 -16.69 24.96
N THR A 605 -41.26 -16.77 23.67
CA THR A 605 -42.36 -17.59 23.16
C THR A 605 -42.12 -19.09 23.34
N GLN A 606 -40.88 -19.56 23.15
CA GLN A 606 -40.45 -20.96 23.30
C GLN A 606 -40.68 -21.55 24.71
N HIS A 607 -41.05 -20.72 25.68
CA HIS A 607 -41.30 -21.15 27.04
C HIS A 607 -42.76 -21.02 27.48
N LEU A 608 -43.65 -20.49 26.63
CA LEU A 608 -45.08 -20.37 26.91
C LEU A 608 -45.80 -21.73 26.99
N ASP A 609 -45.23 -22.78 26.39
CA ASP A 609 -45.71 -24.16 26.47
C ASP A 609 -44.84 -25.06 27.37
N SER A 610 -43.90 -24.48 28.13
CA SER A 610 -42.97 -25.23 28.98
C SER A 610 -43.68 -26.20 29.93
N LYS A 611 -43.23 -27.46 30.02
CA LYS A 611 -43.78 -28.45 30.96
C LYS A 611 -43.60 -28.06 32.44
N ASN A 612 -42.67 -27.16 32.74
CA ASN A 612 -42.49 -26.62 34.08
C ASN A 612 -43.50 -25.48 34.32
N LEU A 613 -44.51 -25.74 35.16
CA LEU A 613 -45.59 -24.78 35.43
C LEU A 613 -45.10 -23.45 36.02
N GLN A 614 -44.07 -23.46 36.87
CA GLN A 614 -43.53 -22.22 37.45
C GLN A 614 -42.87 -21.37 36.37
N ARG A 615 -42.06 -22.01 35.51
CA ARG A 615 -41.40 -21.32 34.39
C ARG A 615 -42.42 -20.75 33.40
N ARG A 616 -43.43 -21.55 33.04
CA ARG A 616 -44.53 -21.12 32.15
C ARG A 616 -45.25 -19.89 32.68
N ARG A 617 -45.63 -19.90 33.95
CA ARG A 617 -46.32 -18.75 34.60
C ARG A 617 -45.45 -17.51 34.66
N ALA A 618 -44.17 -17.65 35.01
CA ALA A 618 -43.25 -16.52 35.07
C ALA A 618 -43.09 -15.84 33.70
N ILE A 619 -42.96 -16.64 32.64
CA ILE A 619 -42.71 -16.10 31.29
C ILE A 619 -43.99 -15.55 30.67
N SER A 620 -45.14 -16.21 30.86
CA SER A 620 -46.43 -15.64 30.46
C SER A 620 -46.72 -14.32 31.19
N ALA A 621 -46.41 -14.21 32.48
CA ALA A 621 -46.55 -12.95 33.20
C ALA A 621 -45.61 -11.86 32.68
N LEU A 622 -44.36 -12.21 32.32
CA LEU A 622 -43.41 -11.28 31.72
C LEU A 622 -43.87 -10.80 30.34
N CYS A 623 -44.27 -11.73 29.46
CA CYS A 623 -44.78 -11.41 28.13
C CYS A 623 -46.03 -10.53 28.23
N LYS A 624 -46.98 -10.89 29.11
CA LYS A 624 -48.16 -10.05 29.38
C LYS A 624 -47.79 -8.65 29.87
N ALA A 625 -46.83 -8.52 30.78
CA ALA A 625 -46.40 -7.21 31.25
C ALA A 625 -45.81 -6.35 30.11
N VAL A 626 -45.06 -6.96 29.19
CA VAL A 626 -44.53 -6.25 28.01
C VAL A 626 -45.67 -5.84 27.07
N VAL A 627 -46.65 -6.71 26.85
CA VAL A 627 -47.83 -6.41 26.02
C VAL A 627 -48.64 -5.26 26.61
N ASP A 628 -48.98 -5.34 27.90
CA ASP A 628 -49.75 -4.32 28.61
C ASP A 628 -49.03 -2.97 28.57
N VAL A 629 -47.71 -2.93 28.82
CA VAL A 629 -46.92 -1.69 28.75
C VAL A 629 -46.84 -1.12 27.33
N SER A 630 -46.71 -1.98 26.32
CA SER A 630 -46.67 -1.53 24.92
C SER A 630 -47.99 -0.92 24.50
N HIS A 631 -49.09 -1.56 24.87
CA HIS A 631 -50.45 -1.06 24.63
C HIS A 631 -50.69 0.28 25.34
N ASP A 632 -50.28 0.43 26.61
CA ASP A 632 -50.37 1.69 27.35
C ASP A 632 -49.54 2.83 26.72
N LEU A 633 -48.48 2.49 26.01
CA LEU A 633 -47.66 3.43 25.22
C LEU A 633 -48.21 3.67 23.80
N GLY A 634 -49.35 3.07 23.45
CA GLY A 634 -49.98 3.17 22.14
C GLY A 634 -49.18 2.48 21.03
N LYS A 635 -48.49 1.39 21.35
CA LYS A 635 -47.68 0.60 20.42
C LYS A 635 -48.30 -0.77 20.19
N ASP A 636 -48.21 -1.26 18.96
CA ASP A 636 -48.64 -2.61 18.62
C ASP A 636 -47.58 -3.65 19.02
N THR A 637 -48.01 -4.89 19.24
CA THR A 637 -47.12 -5.98 19.60
C THR A 637 -47.19 -7.12 18.60
N VAL A 638 -46.02 -7.64 18.24
CA VAL A 638 -45.88 -8.86 17.42
C VAL A 638 -45.16 -9.90 18.27
N VAL A 639 -45.77 -11.07 18.49
CA VAL A 639 -45.05 -12.19 19.13
C VAL A 639 -44.47 -13.11 18.07
N GLU A 640 -43.16 -13.34 18.14
CA GLU A 640 -42.46 -14.19 17.20
C GLU A 640 -42.32 -15.64 17.68
N GLY A 641 -42.10 -16.55 16.74
CA GLY A 641 -41.81 -17.94 17.03
C GLY A 641 -43.02 -18.74 17.54
N ILE A 642 -44.23 -18.40 17.10
CA ILE A 642 -45.42 -19.21 17.40
C ILE A 642 -45.40 -20.50 16.56
N GLU A 643 -45.09 -21.61 17.21
CA GLU A 643 -44.94 -22.93 16.61
C GLU A 643 -46.02 -23.93 17.06
N THR A 644 -46.64 -23.71 18.23
CA THR A 644 -47.64 -24.64 18.80
C THR A 644 -48.99 -23.97 19.06
N PRO A 645 -50.12 -24.71 18.94
CA PRO A 645 -51.44 -24.18 19.28
C PRO A 645 -51.54 -23.67 20.72
N GLU A 646 -50.78 -24.25 21.65
CA GLU A 646 -50.71 -23.81 23.05
C GLU A 646 -50.05 -22.44 23.19
N GLN A 647 -49.01 -22.15 22.40
CA GLN A 647 -48.40 -20.82 22.34
C GLN A 647 -49.38 -19.80 21.77
N MET A 648 -50.10 -20.15 20.69
CA MET A 648 -51.13 -19.29 20.09
C MET A 648 -52.25 -18.95 21.08
N ALA A 649 -52.77 -19.95 21.80
CA ALA A 649 -53.78 -19.75 22.84
C ALA A 649 -53.26 -18.82 23.95
N SER A 650 -52.01 -19.00 24.37
CA SER A 650 -51.38 -18.11 25.36
C SER A 650 -51.27 -16.67 24.85
N CYS A 651 -50.95 -16.47 23.57
CA CYS A 651 -50.88 -15.12 22.97
C CYS A 651 -52.25 -14.46 22.91
N ALA A 652 -53.31 -15.23 22.58
CA ALA A 652 -54.69 -14.74 22.61
C ALA A 652 -55.14 -14.36 24.03
N ASP A 653 -54.81 -15.17 25.05
CA ASP A 653 -55.10 -14.88 26.46
C ASP A 653 -54.38 -13.62 26.97
N MET A 654 -53.23 -13.29 26.38
CA MET A 654 -52.44 -12.10 26.70
C MET A 654 -52.85 -10.86 25.90
N GLU A 655 -53.85 -10.97 25.00
CA GLU A 655 -54.32 -9.88 24.13
C GLU A 655 -53.23 -9.31 23.22
N VAL A 656 -52.33 -10.18 22.74
CA VAL A 656 -51.31 -9.83 21.74
C VAL A 656 -51.96 -9.38 20.44
N THR A 657 -51.49 -8.27 19.85
CA THR A 657 -52.06 -7.72 18.61
C THR A 657 -51.80 -8.64 17.41
N PHE A 658 -50.53 -8.95 17.17
CA PHE A 658 -50.07 -9.69 16.00
C PHE A 658 -49.17 -10.86 16.37
N GLY A 659 -49.14 -11.89 15.53
CA GLY A 659 -48.28 -13.05 15.70
C GLY A 659 -47.56 -13.46 14.42
N GLN A 660 -46.38 -14.03 14.60
CA GLN A 660 -45.56 -14.58 13.53
C GLN A 660 -44.95 -15.91 13.99
N GLY A 661 -44.92 -16.89 13.09
CA GLY A 661 -44.30 -18.19 13.38
C GLY A 661 -44.72 -19.29 12.43
N HIS A 662 -44.05 -20.44 12.53
CA HIS A 662 -44.27 -21.57 11.60
C HIS A 662 -45.68 -22.16 11.65
N LEU A 663 -46.39 -22.01 12.77
CA LEU A 663 -47.79 -22.40 12.88
C LEU A 663 -48.70 -21.53 12.00
N LEU A 664 -48.38 -20.24 11.93
CA LEU A 664 -49.16 -19.22 11.22
C LEU A 664 -48.80 -19.15 9.74
N GLY A 665 -47.52 -19.37 9.42
CA GLY A 665 -47.05 -19.55 8.06
C GLY A 665 -45.53 -19.56 7.99
N ARG A 666 -45.00 -20.40 7.10
CA ARG A 666 -43.56 -20.41 6.79
C ARG A 666 -43.22 -19.29 5.80
N PRO A 667 -41.95 -18.83 5.77
CA PRO A 667 -41.49 -17.93 4.72
C PRO A 667 -41.84 -18.48 3.33
N MET A 668 -42.43 -17.63 2.49
CA MET A 668 -42.95 -18.02 1.18
C MET A 668 -42.66 -16.95 0.12
N THR A 669 -42.80 -17.29 -1.16
CA THR A 669 -42.60 -16.33 -2.25
C THR A 669 -43.70 -15.25 -2.25
N ALA A 670 -43.43 -14.10 -2.87
CA ALA A 670 -44.43 -13.03 -3.03
C ALA A 670 -45.74 -13.53 -3.66
N VAL A 671 -45.66 -14.40 -4.66
CA VAL A 671 -46.85 -14.97 -5.34
C VAL A 671 -47.67 -15.86 -4.42
N GLN A 672 -47.01 -16.63 -3.55
CA GLN A 672 -47.69 -17.47 -2.56
C GLN A 672 -48.38 -16.61 -1.51
N LEU A 673 -47.70 -15.58 -0.99
CA LEU A 673 -48.29 -14.67 -0.02
C LEU A 673 -49.47 -13.88 -0.61
N GLU A 674 -49.34 -13.41 -1.85
CA GLU A 674 -50.44 -12.74 -2.57
C GLU A 674 -51.71 -13.60 -2.60
N SER A 675 -51.55 -14.91 -2.82
CA SER A 675 -52.66 -15.87 -2.85
C SER A 675 -53.32 -16.04 -1.48
N VAL A 676 -52.56 -15.88 -0.38
CA VAL A 676 -53.10 -15.91 0.98
C VAL A 676 -53.83 -14.61 1.29
N LEU A 677 -53.23 -13.46 1.03
CA LEU A 677 -53.81 -12.12 1.24
C LEU A 677 -55.14 -11.95 0.48
N CYS A 678 -55.22 -12.43 -0.77
CA CYS A 678 -56.45 -12.35 -1.55
C CYS A 678 -57.59 -13.22 -1.00
N ARG A 679 -57.29 -14.35 -0.34
CA ARG A 679 -58.32 -15.23 0.24
C ARG A 679 -58.99 -14.59 1.46
N ASP A 680 -58.19 -13.95 2.30
CA ASP A 680 -58.68 -13.33 3.53
C ASP A 680 -59.45 -12.03 3.23
N GLY A 681 -59.00 -11.25 2.24
CA GLY A 681 -59.75 -10.08 1.74
C GLY A 681 -61.14 -10.42 1.18
N ALA A 682 -61.31 -11.61 0.60
CA ALA A 682 -62.62 -12.09 0.13
C ALA A 682 -63.55 -12.52 1.28
N HIS A 683 -63.01 -12.95 2.43
CA HIS A 683 -63.81 -13.31 3.60
C HIS A 683 -64.29 -12.06 4.35
N SER A 684 -63.46 -11.01 4.45
CA SER A 684 -63.83 -9.73 5.08
C SER A 684 -64.92 -8.95 4.31
N ALA A 685 -65.02 -9.10 2.99
CA ALA A 685 -66.07 -8.45 2.19
C ALA A 685 -67.44 -9.18 2.26
N SER A 686 -67.51 -10.35 2.91
CA SER A 686 -68.74 -11.17 3.04
C SER A 686 -69.39 -11.14 4.43
N ALA A 687 -68.79 -10.42 5.38
CA ALA A 687 -69.32 -10.11 6.72
C ALA A 687 -69.73 -8.64 6.79
#